data_AF-A0A8S3RD96-F1
#
_entry.id   AF-A0A8S3RD96-F1
#
_cell.length_a   1.000
_cell.length_b   1.000
_cell.length_c   1.000
_cell.angle_alpha   90.00
_cell.angle_beta   90.00
_cell.angle_gamma   90.00
#
_symmetry.space_group_name_H-M   'P 1'
#
loop_
_entity.id
_entity.type
_entity.pdbx_description
1 polymer ?
#
loop_
_entity_poly.entity_id
_entity_poly.type
_entity_poly.pdbx_seq_one_letter_code
_entity_poly.pdbx_strand_id
1 'polypeptide(L)'
;MGDKKNKKSTADILQESRHVLYGDEVEVATVLENVLTLLNRMDTRLVSIEKNTSKNTSTLTQMNDKLNSLTARVITVETDIVNVKSRVSDLETSSEGTGNLFDEVKSKTCSLEKDIEQLKRNNGDGNDSQSIKDELRKLESYNEKLKGKLLDMQCRSMKYNLIFTGLQEQRDENCEMKIRQFIHNEMKIQKPLEFGNIHRFGKSEPGKPRPIIARFLYYSDLDMVKKAGRNLRGTFYGVNEQFPPEIEEQRRKLYPIAKQARKEKLKVVMKRDKLYINDKLVKPDEIADDTEHKEPQRSTTRPNKRPRVNSTPERDETKTDDLDVIDLPGYKFVMKNRSHLNRVKSGGIVLGFKESLSDHISVVETDSKYILWFKIDKHVVKLQQDILCGIVYIPPENSVYCVGDPFSEIESEFLNFSISHDNICLFGDFNARTAEESDFDVVNFEEFSGMLDIENEGVCTLDELNINRLRKSMDHKKNNFGNLLLEFCKNNNMFILNGRMCEDKGLGSFTCKNTSVVDYNIASPNFLKLVQNFSVLNSSVLFSDIHNPLSLKITCYEKQNDVSHDDEMPEEKIKRWENEQLDTFISNIDRLKVNEILAQLTEMVENTSENSIINKVVEDVCHLLTNAAKSTFGTFTKRRKHTQNIKKSKPWFDSECIYGKMTYDKIDTKVLYKKNKHQKIMK
;
A
#
# COMPACT_ATOMS: atom_id res chain seq x y z
N MET A 1 -15.77 -82.30 -15.74
CA MET A 1 -16.07 -83.21 -14.62
C MET A 1 -16.77 -82.35 -13.57
N GLY A 2 -18.07 -82.52 -13.34
CA GLY A 2 -18.63 -83.42 -12.31
C GLY A 2 -18.86 -82.58 -11.04
N ASP A 3 -20.06 -82.40 -10.48
CA ASP A 3 -21.20 -83.32 -10.37
C ASP A 3 -22.55 -82.70 -10.73
N LYS A 4 -23.46 -83.51 -11.27
CA LYS A 4 -24.91 -83.31 -11.10
C LYS A 4 -25.29 -83.90 -9.73
N LYS A 5 -25.68 -83.08 -8.75
CA LYS A 5 -26.29 -83.57 -7.49
C LYS A 5 -27.78 -83.27 -7.46
N ASN A 6 -28.54 -84.31 -7.09
CA ASN A 6 -29.98 -84.44 -7.16
C ASN A 6 -30.79 -83.18 -6.81
N LYS A 7 -31.71 -82.80 -7.71
CA LYS A 7 -32.94 -82.14 -7.28
C LYS A 7 -33.80 -83.20 -6.59
N LYS A 8 -34.05 -83.04 -5.29
CA LYS A 8 -35.09 -83.80 -4.57
C LYS A 8 -36.43 -83.62 -5.29
N SER A 9 -37.23 -84.69 -5.33
CA SER A 9 -38.61 -84.65 -5.80
C SER A 9 -39.46 -83.78 -4.86
N THR A 10 -40.52 -83.17 -5.38
CA THR A 10 -41.52 -82.48 -4.55
C THR A 10 -42.12 -83.44 -3.51
N ALA A 11 -42.19 -84.74 -3.81
CA ALA A 11 -42.59 -85.78 -2.87
C ALA A 11 -41.62 -85.90 -1.68
N ASP A 12 -40.30 -85.84 -1.92
CA ASP A 12 -39.28 -85.94 -0.87
C ASP A 12 -39.35 -84.73 0.08
N ILE A 13 -39.55 -83.52 -0.48
CA ILE A 13 -39.70 -82.27 0.29
C ILE A 13 -40.97 -82.29 1.14
N LEU A 14 -42.07 -82.83 0.60
CA LEU A 14 -43.32 -83.02 1.35
C LEU A 14 -43.16 -84.10 2.43
N GLN A 15 -42.36 -85.14 2.20
CA GLN A 15 -42.09 -86.19 3.18
C GLN A 15 -41.19 -85.70 4.34
N GLU A 16 -40.17 -84.87 4.05
CA GLU A 16 -39.38 -84.18 5.07
C GLU A 16 -40.23 -83.17 5.86
N SER A 17 -41.08 -82.40 5.19
CA SER A 17 -42.04 -81.49 5.85
C SER A 17 -43.04 -82.24 6.74
N ARG A 18 -43.44 -83.46 6.34
CA ARG A 18 -44.29 -84.33 7.15
C ARG A 18 -43.55 -84.85 8.39
N HIS A 19 -42.25 -85.16 8.29
CA HIS A 19 -41.43 -85.56 9.44
C HIS A 19 -41.26 -84.42 10.46
N VAL A 20 -41.26 -83.16 10.03
CA VAL A 20 -41.25 -81.98 10.92
C VAL A 20 -42.60 -81.76 11.63
N LEU A 21 -43.71 -82.23 11.04
CA LEU A 21 -45.06 -82.12 11.64
C LEU A 21 -45.43 -83.28 12.59
N TYR A 22 -44.67 -84.38 12.59
CA TYR A 22 -44.96 -85.58 13.39
C TYR A 22 -43.73 -86.12 14.15
N GLY A 23 -42.62 -85.39 14.20
CA GLY A 23 -41.48 -85.69 15.07
C GLY A 23 -41.74 -85.26 16.52
N ASP A 24 -41.00 -85.83 17.47
CA ASP A 24 -41.15 -85.52 18.90
C ASP A 24 -41.07 -84.00 19.15
N GLU A 25 -42.01 -83.48 19.97
CA GLU A 25 -42.27 -82.03 20.13
C GLU A 25 -41.01 -81.21 20.47
N VAL A 26 -40.04 -81.83 21.13
CA VAL A 26 -38.77 -81.23 21.56
C VAL A 26 -37.86 -80.87 20.38
N GLU A 27 -37.75 -81.71 19.34
CA GLU A 27 -36.92 -81.39 18.17
C GLU A 27 -37.55 -80.26 17.34
N VAL A 28 -38.87 -80.31 17.13
CA VAL A 28 -39.60 -79.29 16.36
C VAL A 28 -39.50 -77.91 17.01
N ALA A 29 -39.68 -77.83 18.34
CA ALA A 29 -39.49 -76.60 19.10
C ALA A 29 -38.05 -76.05 18.94
N THR A 30 -37.04 -76.91 19.04
CA THR A 30 -35.63 -76.52 18.92
C THR A 30 -35.29 -75.98 17.52
N VAL A 31 -35.86 -76.56 16.45
CA VAL A 31 -35.68 -76.03 15.09
C VAL A 31 -36.37 -74.68 14.91
N LEU A 32 -37.58 -74.50 15.45
CA LEU A 32 -38.31 -73.23 15.39
C LEU A 32 -37.61 -72.10 16.16
N GLU A 33 -37.05 -72.38 17.34
CA GLU A 33 -36.21 -71.45 18.12
C GLU A 33 -34.97 -70.98 17.32
N ASN A 34 -34.31 -71.92 16.63
CA ASN A 34 -33.18 -71.63 15.76
C ASN A 34 -33.58 -70.78 14.54
N VAL A 35 -34.76 -70.99 13.95
CA VAL A 35 -35.28 -70.14 12.86
C VAL A 35 -35.62 -68.73 13.37
N LEU A 36 -36.27 -68.62 14.53
CA LEU A 36 -36.65 -67.33 15.13
C LEU A 36 -35.42 -66.48 15.49
N THR A 37 -34.38 -67.09 16.06
CA THR A 37 -33.12 -66.39 16.36
C THR A 37 -32.36 -65.97 15.09
N LEU A 38 -32.50 -66.69 13.98
CA LEU A 38 -31.94 -66.33 12.68
C LEU A 38 -32.69 -65.17 12.03
N LEU A 39 -34.03 -65.16 12.10
CA LEU A 39 -34.88 -64.03 11.65
C LEU A 39 -34.57 -62.75 12.44
N ASN A 40 -34.54 -62.83 13.78
CA ASN A 40 -34.17 -61.68 14.64
C ASN A 40 -32.77 -61.11 14.30
N ARG A 41 -31.81 -61.98 13.95
CA ARG A 41 -30.48 -61.56 13.46
C ARG A 41 -30.53 -60.90 12.07
N MET A 42 -31.41 -61.34 11.18
CA MET A 42 -31.60 -60.72 9.87
C MET A 42 -32.24 -59.32 10.01
N ASP A 43 -33.29 -59.17 10.81
CA ASP A 43 -33.92 -57.87 11.07
C ASP A 43 -32.96 -56.87 11.71
N THR A 44 -32.17 -57.31 12.70
CA THR A 44 -31.13 -56.48 13.32
C THR A 44 -30.09 -55.99 12.29
N ARG A 45 -29.72 -56.84 11.32
CA ARG A 45 -28.81 -56.45 10.22
C ARG A 45 -29.48 -55.51 9.22
N LEU A 46 -30.75 -55.72 8.87
CA LEU A 46 -31.51 -54.83 7.98
C LEU A 46 -31.58 -53.41 8.56
N VAL A 47 -31.99 -53.27 9.83
CA VAL A 47 -32.04 -51.98 10.53
C VAL A 47 -30.67 -51.29 10.58
N SER A 48 -29.57 -52.05 10.69
CA SER A 48 -28.22 -51.49 10.63
C SER A 48 -27.82 -51.02 9.22
N ILE A 49 -28.23 -51.75 8.17
CA ILE A 49 -27.97 -51.40 6.77
C ILE A 49 -28.76 -50.15 6.38
N GLU A 50 -30.03 -50.05 6.78
CA GLU A 50 -30.87 -48.88 6.56
C GLU A 50 -30.24 -47.62 7.20
N LYS A 51 -29.86 -47.69 8.48
CA LYS A 51 -29.19 -46.57 9.18
C LYS A 51 -27.90 -46.13 8.50
N ASN A 52 -27.09 -47.07 8.00
CA ASN A 52 -25.86 -46.74 7.28
C ASN A 52 -26.16 -46.15 5.89
N THR A 53 -27.20 -46.64 5.21
CA THR A 53 -27.66 -46.10 3.93
C THR A 53 -28.12 -44.66 4.10
N SER A 54 -28.99 -44.35 5.08
CA SER A 54 -29.43 -42.98 5.36
C SER A 54 -28.28 -42.02 5.67
N LYS A 55 -27.28 -42.47 6.44
CA LYS A 55 -26.05 -41.69 6.70
C LYS A 55 -25.30 -41.38 5.41
N ASN A 56 -25.04 -42.39 4.59
CA ASN A 56 -24.35 -42.22 3.30
C ASN A 56 -25.10 -41.27 2.36
N THR A 57 -26.43 -41.37 2.30
CA THR A 57 -27.28 -40.44 1.55
C THR A 57 -27.08 -39.01 2.04
N SER A 58 -27.11 -38.77 3.35
CA SER A 58 -26.93 -37.41 3.92
C SER A 58 -25.55 -36.80 3.62
N THR A 59 -24.48 -37.61 3.63
CA THR A 59 -23.14 -37.15 3.26
C THR A 59 -23.02 -36.84 1.77
N LEU A 60 -23.72 -37.58 0.90
CA LEU A 60 -23.80 -37.29 -0.53
C LEU A 60 -24.52 -35.96 -0.80
N THR A 61 -25.61 -35.66 -0.08
CA THR A 61 -26.29 -34.35 -0.20
C THR A 61 -25.35 -33.21 0.19
N GLN A 62 -24.67 -33.31 1.33
CA GLN A 62 -23.73 -32.29 1.80
C GLN A 62 -22.53 -32.07 0.84
N MET A 63 -22.07 -33.12 0.15
CA MET A 63 -21.04 -32.97 -0.87
C MET A 63 -21.58 -32.30 -2.13
N ASN A 64 -22.81 -32.62 -2.54
CA ASN A 64 -23.49 -31.97 -3.67
C ASN A 64 -23.72 -30.47 -3.44
N ASP A 65 -24.14 -30.08 -2.24
CA ASP A 65 -24.34 -28.67 -1.87
C ASP A 65 -23.02 -27.88 -1.89
N LYS A 66 -21.93 -28.49 -1.41
CA LYS A 66 -20.57 -27.92 -1.50
C LYS A 66 -20.09 -27.81 -2.95
N LEU A 67 -20.40 -28.79 -3.79
CA LEU A 67 -20.04 -28.78 -5.22
C LEU A 67 -20.77 -27.64 -5.95
N ASN A 68 -22.08 -27.48 -5.72
CA ASN A 68 -22.88 -26.38 -6.28
C ASN A 68 -22.35 -25.00 -5.84
N SER A 69 -21.98 -24.86 -4.55
CA SER A 69 -21.37 -23.64 -4.02
C SER A 69 -20.01 -23.35 -4.67
N LEU A 70 -19.18 -24.37 -4.90
CA LEU A 70 -17.90 -24.23 -5.59
C LEU A 70 -18.10 -23.81 -7.06
N THR A 71 -19.05 -24.44 -7.77
CA THR A 71 -19.39 -24.09 -9.16
C THR A 71 -19.82 -22.62 -9.29
N ALA A 72 -20.68 -22.12 -8.39
CA ALA A 72 -21.09 -20.71 -8.37
C ALA A 72 -19.90 -19.75 -8.15
N ARG A 73 -18.94 -20.12 -7.29
CA ARG A 73 -17.71 -19.34 -7.07
C ARG A 73 -16.78 -19.34 -8.29
N VAL A 74 -16.65 -20.47 -8.99
CA VAL A 74 -15.85 -20.56 -10.22
C VAL A 74 -16.43 -19.62 -11.30
N ILE A 75 -17.74 -19.65 -11.53
CA ILE A 75 -18.41 -18.76 -12.49
C ILE A 75 -18.18 -17.28 -12.15
N THR A 76 -18.20 -16.93 -10.87
CA THR A 76 -17.89 -15.56 -10.42
C THR A 76 -16.45 -15.17 -10.76
N VAL A 77 -15.48 -16.03 -10.44
CA VAL A 77 -14.05 -15.81 -10.74
C VAL A 77 -13.78 -15.72 -12.24
N GLU A 78 -14.42 -16.55 -13.07
CA GLU A 78 -14.34 -16.45 -14.54
C GLU A 78 -14.85 -15.10 -15.04
N THR A 79 -15.95 -14.59 -14.46
CA THR A 79 -16.51 -13.27 -14.80
C THR A 79 -15.55 -12.15 -14.41
N ASP A 80 -14.95 -12.23 -13.23
CA ASP A 80 -13.98 -11.23 -12.74
C ASP A 80 -12.68 -11.24 -13.57
N ILE A 81 -12.19 -12.41 -13.99
CA ILE A 81 -11.03 -12.55 -14.90
C ILE A 81 -11.30 -11.84 -16.24
N VAL A 82 -12.50 -11.98 -16.82
CA VAL A 82 -12.87 -11.28 -18.06
C VAL A 82 -12.89 -9.76 -17.85
N ASN A 83 -13.44 -9.28 -16.73
CA ASN A 83 -13.45 -7.86 -16.40
C ASN A 83 -12.05 -7.28 -16.18
N VAL A 84 -11.16 -8.01 -15.48
CA VAL A 84 -9.75 -7.62 -15.30
C VAL A 84 -9.02 -7.58 -16.63
N LYS A 85 -9.24 -8.58 -17.52
CA LYS A 85 -8.62 -8.62 -18.85
C LYS A 85 -9.00 -7.41 -19.72
N SER A 86 -10.25 -6.94 -19.64
CA SER A 86 -10.66 -5.69 -20.30
C SER A 86 -9.87 -4.49 -19.76
N ARG A 87 -9.81 -4.33 -18.44
CA ARG A 87 -9.10 -3.20 -17.79
C ARG A 87 -7.60 -3.20 -18.07
N VAL A 88 -6.97 -4.37 -18.22
CA VAL A 88 -5.56 -4.47 -18.63
C VAL A 88 -5.38 -3.94 -20.05
N SER A 89 -6.25 -4.32 -20.99
CA SER A 89 -6.21 -3.82 -22.37
C SER A 89 -6.41 -2.29 -22.45
N ASP A 90 -7.29 -1.74 -21.62
CA ASP A 90 -7.51 -0.29 -21.53
C ASP A 90 -6.25 0.43 -20.99
N LEU A 91 -5.56 -0.15 -20.01
CA LEU A 91 -4.30 0.37 -19.47
C LEU A 91 -3.12 0.25 -20.44
N GLU A 92 -3.04 -0.84 -21.21
CA GLU A 92 -2.01 -1.04 -22.24
C GLU A 92 -2.10 0.05 -23.31
N THR A 93 -3.30 0.32 -23.85
CA THR A 93 -3.50 1.40 -24.84
C THR A 93 -3.21 2.80 -24.26
N SER A 94 -3.53 3.04 -22.99
CA SER A 94 -3.14 4.29 -22.31
C SER A 94 -1.62 4.40 -22.13
N SER A 95 -0.92 3.29 -21.90
CA SER A 95 0.54 3.25 -21.76
C SER A 95 1.27 3.44 -23.09
N GLU A 96 0.69 3.03 -24.21
CA GLU A 96 1.20 3.36 -25.54
C GLU A 96 1.04 4.87 -25.83
N GLY A 97 -0.10 5.45 -25.43
CA GLY A 97 -0.35 6.89 -25.54
C GLY A 97 0.67 7.75 -24.80
N THR A 98 1.03 7.38 -23.56
CA THR A 98 2.06 8.10 -22.79
C THR A 98 3.48 7.87 -23.34
N GLY A 99 3.77 6.70 -23.91
CA GLY A 99 5.03 6.43 -24.62
C GLY A 99 5.23 7.37 -25.82
N ASN A 100 4.20 7.53 -26.65
CA ASN A 100 4.23 8.42 -27.81
C ASN A 100 4.46 9.90 -27.41
N LEU A 101 3.81 10.36 -26.34
CA LEU A 101 4.02 11.71 -25.80
C LEU A 101 5.45 11.90 -25.26
N PHE A 102 6.03 10.88 -24.63
CA PHE A 102 7.40 10.92 -24.14
C PHE A 102 8.42 11.05 -25.27
N ASP A 103 8.24 10.32 -26.37
CA ASP A 103 9.10 10.44 -27.56
C ASP A 103 8.94 11.81 -28.26
N GLU A 104 7.75 12.40 -28.28
CA GLU A 104 7.54 13.77 -28.79
C GLU A 104 8.28 14.82 -27.92
N VAL A 105 8.16 14.73 -26.59
CA VAL A 105 8.87 15.62 -25.66
C VAL A 105 10.39 15.49 -25.85
N LYS A 106 10.90 14.26 -25.90
CA LYS A 106 12.32 13.96 -26.12
C LYS A 106 12.84 14.54 -27.45
N SER A 107 12.05 14.45 -28.52
CA SER A 107 12.39 15.05 -29.82
C SER A 107 12.49 16.58 -29.76
N LYS A 108 11.59 17.23 -29.01
CA LYS A 108 11.62 18.69 -28.77
C LYS A 108 12.83 19.09 -27.92
N THR A 109 13.15 18.35 -26.86
CA THR A 109 14.34 18.59 -26.02
C THR A 109 15.63 18.53 -26.84
N CYS A 110 15.82 17.51 -27.68
CA CYS A 110 17.00 17.41 -28.56
C CYS A 110 17.08 18.48 -29.66
N SER A 111 16.00 19.19 -29.95
CA SER A 111 16.03 20.38 -30.81
C SER A 111 16.49 21.61 -30.02
N LEU A 112 15.90 21.85 -28.84
CA LEU A 112 16.27 22.96 -27.96
C LEU A 112 17.75 22.92 -27.52
N GLU A 113 18.31 21.73 -27.28
CA GLU A 113 19.74 21.55 -26.97
C GLU A 113 20.64 22.07 -28.11
N LYS A 114 20.26 21.87 -29.37
CA LYS A 114 21.01 22.34 -30.54
C LYS A 114 20.91 23.85 -30.72
N ASP A 115 19.73 24.42 -30.46
CA ASP A 115 19.50 25.86 -30.55
C ASP A 115 20.33 26.60 -29.48
N ILE A 116 20.38 26.05 -28.25
CA ILE A 116 21.24 26.56 -27.16
C ILE A 116 22.73 26.47 -27.54
N GLU A 117 23.17 25.38 -28.17
CA GLU A 117 24.56 25.28 -28.66
C GLU A 117 24.89 26.29 -29.76
N GLN A 118 23.96 26.63 -30.65
CA GLN A 118 24.19 27.65 -31.68
C GLN A 118 24.26 29.06 -31.08
N LEU A 119 23.35 29.39 -30.16
CA LEU A 119 23.36 30.68 -29.45
C LEU A 119 24.65 30.88 -28.64
N LYS A 120 25.18 29.83 -28.00
CA LYS A 120 26.47 29.87 -27.27
C LYS A 120 27.68 30.14 -28.19
N ARG A 121 27.61 29.86 -29.50
CA ARG A 121 28.72 30.10 -30.45
C ARG A 121 28.71 31.50 -31.05
N ASN A 122 27.55 32.16 -31.11
CA ASN A 122 27.40 33.43 -31.81
C ASN A 122 27.67 34.67 -30.95
N ASN A 123 27.58 34.55 -29.62
CA ASN A 123 27.74 35.68 -28.69
C ASN A 123 29.13 35.72 -28.03
N GLY A 124 30.11 36.23 -28.77
CA GLY A 124 31.42 36.64 -28.24
C GLY A 124 31.39 38.08 -27.71
N ASP A 125 31.78 38.25 -26.44
CA ASP A 125 32.10 39.49 -25.71
C ASP A 125 31.13 40.70 -25.76
N GLY A 126 30.49 40.97 -24.63
CA GLY A 126 29.67 42.14 -24.36
C GLY A 126 29.10 42.11 -22.93
N ASN A 127 28.95 43.25 -22.25
CA ASN A 127 28.68 43.29 -20.80
C ASN A 127 27.32 42.70 -20.35
N ASP A 128 26.35 42.51 -21.25
CA ASP A 128 25.09 41.79 -20.95
C ASP A 128 25.31 40.30 -20.66
N SER A 129 26.51 39.78 -20.99
CA SER A 129 26.90 38.38 -20.80
C SER A 129 26.81 37.91 -19.35
N GLN A 130 26.91 38.78 -18.35
CA GLN A 130 26.92 38.36 -16.94
C GLN A 130 25.57 37.82 -16.47
N SER A 131 24.46 38.51 -16.77
CA SER A 131 23.10 38.05 -16.41
C SER A 131 22.78 36.70 -17.05
N ILE A 132 23.09 36.57 -18.34
CA ILE A 132 22.89 35.31 -19.09
C ILE A 132 23.81 34.19 -18.58
N LYS A 133 25.04 34.49 -18.14
CA LYS A 133 25.94 33.52 -17.49
C LYS A 133 25.48 33.11 -16.09
N ASP A 134 24.77 33.97 -15.37
CA ASP A 134 24.18 33.66 -14.07
C ASP A 134 22.89 32.82 -14.22
N GLU A 135 22.07 33.14 -15.22
CA GLU A 135 20.88 32.35 -15.60
C GLU A 135 21.24 30.97 -16.18
N LEU A 136 22.28 30.87 -17.02
CA LEU A 136 22.84 29.58 -17.43
C LEU A 136 23.32 28.74 -16.24
N ARG A 137 23.98 29.35 -15.24
CA ARG A 137 24.40 28.64 -14.02
C ARG A 137 23.21 28.21 -13.15
N LYS A 138 22.12 28.99 -13.10
CA LYS A 138 20.85 28.56 -12.48
C LYS A 138 20.27 27.33 -13.20
N LEU A 139 20.17 27.38 -14.53
CA LEU A 139 19.63 26.29 -15.35
C LEU A 139 20.50 25.02 -15.28
N GLU A 140 21.82 25.15 -15.27
CA GLU A 140 22.75 24.03 -15.06
C GLU A 140 22.55 23.41 -13.67
N SER A 141 22.42 24.23 -12.61
CA SER A 141 22.11 23.77 -11.25
C SER A 141 20.75 23.07 -11.15
N TYR A 142 19.73 23.58 -11.85
CA TYR A 142 18.40 22.96 -11.92
C TYR A 142 18.43 21.62 -12.67
N ASN A 143 19.14 21.55 -13.80
CA ASN A 143 19.33 20.31 -14.54
C ASN A 143 20.05 19.23 -13.71
N GLU A 144 21.06 19.59 -12.92
CA GLU A 144 21.70 18.63 -12.00
C GLU A 144 20.75 18.15 -10.90
N LYS A 145 19.89 19.02 -10.36
CA LYS A 145 18.82 18.61 -9.42
C LYS A 145 17.80 17.66 -10.07
N LEU A 146 17.38 17.96 -11.31
CA LEU A 146 16.45 17.10 -12.06
C LEU A 146 17.07 15.74 -12.40
N LYS A 147 18.33 15.70 -12.85
CA LYS A 147 19.09 14.44 -13.04
C LYS A 147 19.14 13.64 -11.74
N GLY A 148 19.40 14.30 -10.60
CA GLY A 148 19.36 13.67 -9.28
C GLY A 148 18.02 13.03 -8.95
N LYS A 149 16.91 13.76 -9.13
CA LYS A 149 15.54 13.23 -8.91
C LYS A 149 15.20 12.09 -9.87
N LEU A 150 15.56 12.21 -11.15
CA LEU A 150 15.36 11.17 -12.16
C LEU A 150 16.12 9.89 -11.79
N LEU A 151 17.38 10.02 -11.41
CA LEU A 151 18.25 8.90 -11.03
C LEU A 151 17.72 8.17 -9.79
N ASP A 152 17.20 8.91 -8.80
CA ASP A 152 16.61 8.32 -7.62
C ASP A 152 15.27 7.60 -7.92
N MET A 153 14.37 8.21 -8.72
CA MET A 153 13.16 7.55 -9.20
C MET A 153 13.46 6.25 -9.97
N GLN A 154 14.48 6.27 -10.84
CA GLN A 154 14.94 5.05 -11.53
C GLN A 154 15.48 4.01 -10.55
N CYS A 155 16.28 4.41 -9.55
CA CYS A 155 16.76 3.51 -8.49
C CYS A 155 15.58 2.86 -7.71
N ARG A 156 14.55 3.63 -7.35
CA ARG A 156 13.34 3.11 -6.69
C ARG A 156 12.60 2.11 -7.56
N SER A 157 12.37 2.44 -8.84
CA SER A 157 11.68 1.58 -9.80
C SER A 157 12.42 0.24 -10.03
N MET A 158 13.75 0.27 -10.06
CA MET A 158 14.62 -0.90 -10.27
C MET A 158 14.99 -1.67 -8.99
N LYS A 159 14.67 -1.16 -7.77
CA LYS A 159 15.01 -1.76 -6.46
C LYS A 159 14.61 -3.24 -6.32
N TYR A 160 13.56 -3.66 -7.03
CA TYR A 160 12.97 -5.01 -6.99
C TYR A 160 13.43 -5.92 -8.15
N ASN A 161 14.45 -5.52 -8.92
CA ASN A 161 14.89 -6.23 -10.10
C ASN A 161 16.27 -6.89 -9.89
N LEU A 162 16.39 -8.18 -10.21
CA LEU A 162 17.69 -8.86 -10.32
C LEU A 162 18.01 -9.18 -11.79
N ILE A 163 19.29 -9.02 -12.12
CA ILE A 163 19.90 -9.35 -13.41
C ILE A 163 20.59 -10.70 -13.31
N PHE A 164 20.20 -11.63 -14.18
CA PHE A 164 20.77 -12.96 -14.31
C PHE A 164 21.63 -13.04 -15.58
N THR A 165 22.91 -13.40 -15.41
CA THR A 165 23.90 -13.52 -16.49
C THR A 165 24.35 -14.97 -16.68
N GLY A 166 24.83 -15.30 -17.90
CA GLY A 166 25.35 -16.63 -18.25
C GLY A 166 24.29 -17.63 -18.75
N LEU A 167 22.99 -17.33 -18.61
CA LEU A 167 21.91 -18.20 -19.09
C LEU A 167 21.85 -18.21 -20.63
N GLN A 168 22.04 -19.37 -21.26
CA GLN A 168 22.03 -19.48 -22.73
C GLN A 168 20.69 -19.04 -23.33
N GLU A 169 20.76 -18.33 -24.46
CA GLU A 169 19.62 -17.74 -25.18
C GLU A 169 19.10 -18.69 -26.26
N GLN A 170 17.78 -18.79 -26.37
CA GLN A 170 17.09 -19.70 -27.29
C GLN A 170 15.94 -18.96 -27.96
N ARG A 171 15.58 -19.34 -29.19
CA ARG A 171 14.37 -18.82 -29.85
C ARG A 171 13.14 -19.26 -29.06
N ASP A 172 12.18 -18.36 -28.94
CA ASP A 172 10.88 -18.56 -28.29
C ASP A 172 10.97 -19.12 -26.85
N GLU A 173 11.99 -18.69 -26.11
CA GLU A 173 12.22 -19.15 -24.75
C GLU A 173 11.27 -18.56 -23.71
N ASN A 174 10.75 -19.40 -22.82
CA ASN A 174 10.07 -18.94 -21.62
C ASN A 174 11.12 -18.53 -20.56
N CYS A 175 11.38 -17.22 -20.47
CA CYS A 175 12.35 -16.65 -19.54
C CYS A 175 11.98 -16.94 -18.07
N GLU A 176 10.69 -16.95 -17.72
CA GLU A 176 10.24 -17.24 -16.35
C GLU A 176 10.56 -18.68 -15.94
N MET A 177 10.18 -19.67 -16.74
CA MET A 177 10.50 -21.08 -16.46
C MET A 177 12.01 -21.29 -16.35
N LYS A 178 12.80 -20.65 -17.23
CA LYS A 178 14.27 -20.73 -17.19
C LYS A 178 14.84 -20.16 -15.88
N ILE A 179 14.29 -19.04 -15.38
CA ILE A 179 14.67 -18.46 -14.08
C ILE A 179 14.23 -19.35 -12.91
N ARG A 180 12.98 -19.86 -12.91
CA ARG A 180 12.48 -20.77 -11.88
C ARG A 180 13.34 -22.04 -11.79
N GLN A 181 13.65 -22.66 -12.93
CA GLN A 181 14.50 -23.85 -13.00
C GLN A 181 15.95 -23.56 -12.55
N PHE A 182 16.51 -22.41 -12.94
CA PHE A 182 17.84 -21.97 -12.50
C PHE A 182 17.92 -21.77 -10.98
N ILE A 183 16.94 -21.07 -10.40
CA ILE A 183 16.89 -20.81 -8.95
C ILE A 183 16.74 -22.12 -8.16
N HIS A 184 15.92 -23.06 -8.64
CA HIS A 184 15.78 -24.38 -8.05
C HIS A 184 17.07 -25.20 -8.13
N ASN A 185 17.68 -25.28 -9.32
CA ASN A 185 18.79 -26.20 -9.60
C ASN A 185 20.15 -25.65 -9.14
N GLU A 186 20.48 -24.40 -9.44
CA GLU A 186 21.80 -23.82 -9.18
C GLU A 186 21.84 -23.10 -7.82
N MET A 187 20.77 -22.39 -7.44
CA MET A 187 20.72 -21.63 -6.18
C MET A 187 20.16 -22.45 -4.99
N LYS A 188 19.56 -23.63 -5.27
CA LYS A 188 18.97 -24.57 -4.28
C LYS A 188 17.79 -24.02 -3.49
N ILE A 189 17.03 -23.08 -4.07
CA ILE A 189 15.80 -22.54 -3.45
C ILE A 189 14.60 -23.31 -4.00
N GLN A 190 13.90 -24.03 -3.11
CA GLN A 190 12.70 -24.82 -3.46
C GLN A 190 11.38 -24.06 -3.24
N LYS A 191 11.43 -22.85 -2.65
CA LYS A 191 10.25 -22.00 -2.44
C LYS A 191 9.64 -21.58 -3.80
N PRO A 192 8.31 -21.66 -4.00
CA PRO A 192 7.68 -20.97 -5.12
C PRO A 192 7.86 -19.45 -4.94
N LEU A 193 8.40 -18.80 -5.97
CA LEU A 193 8.64 -17.36 -6.00
C LEU A 193 7.63 -16.69 -6.92
N GLU A 194 7.17 -15.49 -6.57
CA GLU A 194 6.28 -14.72 -7.43
C GLU A 194 7.01 -13.54 -8.08
N PHE A 195 6.80 -13.41 -9.39
CA PHE A 195 7.48 -12.45 -10.24
C PHE A 195 6.50 -11.52 -10.92
N GLY A 196 6.94 -10.29 -11.18
CA GLY A 196 6.34 -9.44 -12.20
C GLY A 196 6.95 -9.76 -13.57
N ASN A 197 7.23 -8.73 -14.36
CA ASN A 197 7.81 -8.90 -15.68
C ASN A 197 9.21 -9.55 -15.64
N ILE A 198 9.43 -10.55 -16.50
CA ILE A 198 10.72 -11.20 -16.76
C ILE A 198 11.01 -11.16 -18.26
N HIS A 199 12.19 -10.67 -18.65
CA HIS A 199 12.57 -10.58 -20.07
C HIS A 199 14.10 -10.49 -20.26
N ARG A 200 14.57 -10.86 -21.46
CA ARG A 200 15.94 -10.55 -21.92
C ARG A 200 16.09 -9.06 -22.18
N PHE A 201 17.22 -8.47 -21.81
CA PHE A 201 17.52 -7.06 -22.11
C PHE A 201 18.89 -6.85 -22.74
N GLY A 202 19.08 -5.70 -23.38
CA GLY A 202 20.30 -5.35 -24.10
C GLY A 202 20.31 -5.79 -25.58
N LYS A 203 21.38 -5.40 -26.29
CA LYS A 203 21.59 -5.74 -27.70
C LYS A 203 22.05 -7.20 -27.83
N SER A 204 21.64 -7.87 -28.91
CA SER A 204 22.07 -9.23 -29.21
C SER A 204 23.49 -9.21 -29.80
N GLU A 205 24.43 -9.92 -29.18
CA GLU A 205 25.83 -10.02 -29.59
C GLU A 205 26.15 -11.48 -29.97
N PRO A 206 26.77 -11.74 -31.14
CA PRO A 206 27.15 -13.10 -31.53
C PRO A 206 28.04 -13.78 -30.49
N GLY A 207 27.65 -14.96 -30.03
CA GLY A 207 28.42 -15.76 -29.05
C GLY A 207 28.25 -15.36 -27.58
N LYS A 208 27.42 -14.36 -27.25
CA LYS A 208 27.20 -13.92 -25.86
C LYS A 208 25.70 -13.77 -25.57
N PRO A 209 25.13 -14.61 -24.70
CA PRO A 209 23.69 -14.55 -24.42
C PRO A 209 23.33 -13.27 -23.68
N ARG A 210 22.20 -12.65 -24.05
CA ARG A 210 21.70 -11.45 -23.37
C ARG A 210 21.30 -11.75 -21.94
N PRO A 211 21.56 -10.87 -20.96
CA PRO A 211 21.10 -11.07 -19.59
C PRO A 211 19.56 -11.05 -19.48
N ILE A 212 19.01 -11.72 -18.46
CA ILE A 212 17.58 -11.68 -18.10
C ILE A 212 17.41 -10.73 -16.91
N ILE A 213 16.45 -9.81 -16.97
CA ILE A 213 15.90 -9.13 -15.78
C ILE A 213 14.69 -9.92 -15.29
N ALA A 214 14.61 -10.15 -13.99
CA ALA A 214 13.38 -10.56 -13.32
C ALA A 214 13.01 -9.56 -12.22
N ARG A 215 11.78 -9.04 -12.27
CA ARG A 215 11.18 -8.23 -11.20
C ARG A 215 10.54 -9.17 -10.17
N PHE A 216 10.90 -9.03 -8.91
CA PHE A 216 10.29 -9.74 -7.79
C PHE A 216 9.08 -8.96 -7.27
N LEU A 217 8.02 -9.64 -6.85
CA LEU A 217 6.90 -8.98 -6.15
C LEU A 217 7.24 -8.68 -4.69
N TYR A 218 8.00 -9.56 -4.03
CA TYR A 218 8.35 -9.44 -2.61
C TYR A 218 9.85 -9.24 -2.40
N TYR A 219 10.22 -8.28 -1.55
CA TYR A 219 11.62 -7.98 -1.24
C TYR A 219 12.32 -9.13 -0.50
N SER A 220 11.60 -9.84 0.37
CA SER A 220 12.11 -11.01 1.10
C SER A 220 12.57 -12.12 0.15
N ASP A 221 11.86 -12.34 -0.95
CA ASP A 221 12.25 -13.30 -1.99
C ASP A 221 13.46 -12.83 -2.79
N LEU A 222 13.53 -11.54 -3.13
CA LEU A 222 14.70 -10.94 -3.77
C LEU A 222 15.95 -11.09 -2.93
N ASP A 223 15.88 -10.74 -1.63
CA ASP A 223 17.03 -10.80 -0.73
C ASP A 223 17.45 -12.25 -0.45
N MET A 224 16.51 -13.19 -0.36
CA MET A 224 16.81 -14.63 -0.28
C MET A 224 17.60 -15.10 -1.52
N VAL A 225 17.13 -14.79 -2.74
CA VAL A 225 17.82 -15.14 -3.99
C VAL A 225 19.19 -14.46 -4.10
N LYS A 226 19.27 -13.18 -3.73
CA LYS A 226 20.52 -12.39 -3.68
C LYS A 226 21.55 -13.00 -2.72
N LYS A 227 21.12 -13.44 -1.52
CA LYS A 227 21.97 -14.15 -0.55
C LYS A 227 22.45 -15.50 -1.07
N ALA A 228 21.56 -16.25 -1.74
CA ALA A 228 21.90 -17.53 -2.38
C ALA A 228 22.87 -17.41 -3.57
N GLY A 229 23.02 -16.23 -4.17
CA GLY A 229 24.01 -15.96 -5.22
C GLY A 229 25.47 -16.29 -4.83
N ARG A 230 25.77 -16.42 -3.54
CA ARG A 230 27.07 -16.94 -3.05
C ARG A 230 27.37 -18.37 -3.50
N ASN A 231 26.34 -19.17 -3.76
CA ASN A 231 26.45 -20.56 -4.23
C ASN A 231 26.97 -20.65 -5.67
N LEU A 232 26.84 -19.57 -6.46
CA LEU A 232 27.29 -19.51 -7.86
C LEU A 232 28.79 -19.23 -8.01
N ARG A 233 29.54 -19.10 -6.91
CA ARG A 233 30.98 -18.81 -6.94
C ARG A 233 31.76 -19.90 -7.68
N GLY A 234 32.49 -19.50 -8.72
CA GLY A 234 33.25 -20.42 -9.58
C GLY A 234 32.46 -20.96 -10.79
N THR A 235 31.17 -20.66 -10.89
CA THR A 235 30.37 -20.91 -12.11
C THR A 235 30.49 -19.73 -13.09
N PHE A 236 29.97 -19.91 -14.30
CA PHE A 236 29.84 -18.84 -15.30
C PHE A 236 28.57 -18.00 -15.13
N TYR A 237 27.74 -18.31 -14.12
CA TYR A 237 26.51 -17.59 -13.82
C TYR A 237 26.76 -16.44 -12.85
N GLY A 238 25.99 -15.36 -12.99
CA GLY A 238 26.00 -14.24 -12.06
C GLY A 238 24.59 -13.73 -11.80
N VAL A 239 24.34 -13.31 -10.56
CA VAL A 239 23.10 -12.66 -10.14
C VAL A 239 23.46 -11.37 -9.43
N ASN A 240 23.01 -10.24 -9.99
CA ASN A 240 23.33 -8.89 -9.52
C ASN A 240 22.05 -8.05 -9.41
N GLU A 241 22.08 -7.00 -8.61
CA GLU A 241 21.02 -5.98 -8.59
C GLU A 241 21.07 -5.14 -9.87
N GLN A 242 19.91 -4.68 -10.34
CA GLN A 242 19.83 -3.68 -11.40
C GLN A 242 20.04 -2.27 -10.84
N PHE A 243 20.85 -1.47 -11.52
CA PHE A 243 21.01 -0.03 -11.27
C PHE A 243 20.84 0.75 -12.58
N PRO A 244 20.55 2.07 -12.50
CA PRO A 244 20.57 2.95 -13.66
C PRO A 244 21.94 2.97 -14.37
N PRO A 245 21.99 3.26 -15.68
CA PRO A 245 23.23 3.29 -16.47
C PRO A 245 24.33 4.18 -15.87
N GLU A 246 23.95 5.34 -15.32
CA GLU A 246 24.83 6.34 -14.72
C GLU A 246 25.51 5.80 -13.45
N ILE A 247 24.77 5.05 -12.62
CA ILE A 247 25.30 4.38 -11.43
C ILE A 247 26.23 3.23 -11.83
N GLU A 248 25.86 2.40 -12.81
CA GLU A 248 26.77 1.33 -13.28
C GLU A 248 28.03 1.91 -13.94
N GLU A 249 27.96 3.06 -14.62
CA GLU A 249 29.16 3.73 -15.12
C GLU A 249 30.10 4.20 -13.99
N GLN A 250 29.58 4.80 -12.92
CA GLN A 250 30.39 5.18 -11.77
C GLN A 250 30.99 3.95 -11.08
N ARG A 251 30.20 2.88 -10.89
CA ARG A 251 30.68 1.59 -10.37
C ARG A 251 31.76 0.95 -11.24
N ARG A 252 31.63 1.07 -12.57
CA ARG A 252 32.62 0.58 -13.55
C ARG A 252 34.01 1.20 -13.34
N LYS A 253 34.08 2.48 -12.97
CA LYS A 253 35.33 3.16 -12.60
C LYS A 253 35.91 2.63 -11.28
N LEU A 254 35.07 2.19 -10.35
CA LEU A 254 35.44 1.72 -9.01
C LEU A 254 35.75 0.21 -8.92
N TYR A 255 35.24 -0.62 -9.82
CA TYR A 255 35.49 -2.07 -9.81
C TYR A 255 36.98 -2.47 -9.85
N PRO A 256 37.89 -1.80 -10.60
CA PRO A 256 39.32 -2.09 -10.55
C PRO A 256 39.93 -1.86 -9.16
N ILE A 257 39.62 -0.71 -8.54
CA ILE A 257 40.08 -0.33 -7.20
C ILE A 257 39.55 -1.33 -6.16
N ALA A 258 38.25 -1.65 -6.22
CA ALA A 258 37.62 -2.64 -5.37
C ALA A 258 38.24 -4.04 -5.51
N LYS A 259 38.67 -4.43 -6.73
CA LYS A 259 39.33 -5.72 -6.99
C LYS A 259 40.76 -5.75 -6.41
N GLN A 260 41.51 -4.66 -6.52
CA GLN A 260 42.85 -4.53 -5.94
C GLN A 260 42.79 -4.57 -4.40
N ALA A 261 41.94 -3.75 -3.78
CA ALA A 261 41.77 -3.72 -2.33
C ALA A 261 41.28 -5.07 -1.76
N ARG A 262 40.47 -5.84 -2.49
CA ARG A 262 40.10 -7.23 -2.13
C ARG A 262 41.29 -8.20 -2.23
N LYS A 263 42.19 -8.03 -3.19
CA LYS A 263 43.43 -8.82 -3.31
C LYS A 263 44.38 -8.55 -2.13
N GLU A 264 44.40 -7.31 -1.65
CA GLU A 264 45.11 -6.85 -0.44
C GLU A 264 44.39 -7.22 0.88
N LYS A 265 43.29 -7.99 0.81
CA LYS A 265 42.47 -8.44 1.95
C LYS A 265 41.86 -7.31 2.80
N LEU A 266 41.69 -6.12 2.23
CA LEU A 266 41.02 -5.00 2.89
C LEU A 266 39.49 -5.21 2.91
N LYS A 267 38.79 -4.58 3.87
CA LYS A 267 37.32 -4.65 3.98
C LYS A 267 36.71 -3.74 2.90
N VAL A 268 36.18 -4.32 1.83
CA VAL A 268 35.63 -3.58 0.69
C VAL A 268 34.11 -3.72 0.59
N VAL A 269 33.39 -2.59 0.66
CA VAL A 269 31.93 -2.51 0.54
C VAL A 269 31.55 -1.51 -0.55
N MET A 270 30.69 -1.90 -1.48
CA MET A 270 30.06 -0.99 -2.45
C MET A 270 28.63 -0.68 -1.99
N LYS A 271 28.24 0.59 -1.94
CA LYS A 271 26.85 1.03 -1.68
C LYS A 271 26.42 2.02 -2.77
N ARG A 272 25.39 1.70 -3.55
CA ARG A 272 25.03 2.42 -4.79
C ARG A 272 26.29 2.64 -5.66
N ASP A 273 26.63 3.89 -5.94
CA ASP A 273 27.80 4.42 -6.64
C ASP A 273 29.10 4.48 -5.81
N LYS A 274 29.05 4.29 -4.49
CA LYS A 274 30.17 4.61 -3.57
C LYS A 274 30.96 3.38 -3.11
N LEU A 275 32.28 3.50 -3.16
CA LEU A 275 33.25 2.51 -2.69
C LEU A 275 33.74 2.86 -1.29
N TYR A 276 33.62 1.93 -0.35
CA TYR A 276 34.18 2.02 0.99
C TYR A 276 35.29 0.98 1.19
N ILE A 277 36.47 1.42 1.63
CA ILE A 277 37.61 0.57 2.00
C ILE A 277 37.92 0.81 3.47
N ASN A 278 37.89 -0.24 4.30
CA ASN A 278 38.05 -0.15 5.76
C ASN A 278 37.17 0.95 6.38
N ASP A 279 35.90 0.98 5.94
CA ASP A 279 34.86 1.92 6.36
C ASP A 279 35.11 3.41 6.02
N LYS A 280 36.14 3.73 5.22
CA LYS A 280 36.36 5.06 4.63
C LYS A 280 35.87 5.11 3.19
N LEU A 281 35.19 6.20 2.83
CA LEU A 281 34.76 6.48 1.45
C LEU A 281 35.97 6.80 0.56
N VAL A 282 36.06 6.15 -0.59
CA VAL A 282 37.06 6.45 -1.63
C VAL A 282 36.46 7.44 -2.62
N LYS A 283 37.09 8.60 -2.81
CA LYS A 283 36.74 9.52 -3.91
C LYS A 283 37.51 9.13 -5.18
N PRO A 284 36.91 9.21 -6.38
CA PRO A 284 37.60 8.88 -7.63
C PRO A 284 38.81 9.77 -7.94
N ASP A 285 38.79 11.03 -7.51
CA ASP A 285 39.73 12.07 -7.97
C ASP A 285 40.99 12.22 -7.09
N GLU A 286 41.12 11.45 -6.00
CA GLU A 286 42.26 11.52 -5.07
C GLU A 286 43.39 10.50 -5.42
N ILE A 287 43.43 9.99 -6.65
CA ILE A 287 44.49 9.07 -7.14
C ILE A 287 44.94 9.45 -8.57
N ALA A 288 45.38 10.70 -8.72
CA ALA A 288 46.34 11.13 -9.73
C ALA A 288 47.35 12.04 -9.02
N ASP A 289 48.65 11.77 -9.22
CA ASP A 289 49.77 12.24 -8.40
C ASP A 289 49.71 11.89 -6.89
N ASP A 290 50.44 10.82 -6.53
CA ASP A 290 51.50 10.91 -5.52
C ASP A 290 52.33 9.60 -5.50
N THR A 291 53.21 9.45 -6.49
CA THR A 291 54.35 8.53 -6.39
C THR A 291 55.49 9.17 -5.61
N GLU A 292 55.34 9.32 -4.29
CA GLU A 292 56.47 9.53 -3.40
C GLU A 292 56.58 8.44 -2.32
N HIS A 293 57.75 7.80 -2.29
CA HIS A 293 58.12 6.89 -1.21
C HIS A 293 58.21 7.62 0.13
N LYS A 294 57.50 7.14 1.15
CA LYS A 294 57.88 7.36 2.55
C LYS A 294 58.06 6.03 3.28
N GLU A 295 59.26 5.85 3.80
CA GLU A 295 59.74 4.64 4.47
C GLU A 295 59.00 4.33 5.79
N PRO A 296 58.99 3.06 6.23
CA PRO A 296 58.26 2.66 7.43
C PRO A 296 59.02 3.02 8.72
N GLN A 297 58.70 4.16 9.34
CA GLN A 297 59.14 4.42 10.70
C GLN A 297 58.39 3.57 11.74
N ARG A 298 59.13 2.66 12.38
CA ARG A 298 58.69 1.99 13.62
C ARG A 298 58.69 2.97 14.78
N SER A 299 57.51 3.44 15.21
CA SER A 299 57.35 4.07 16.54
C SER A 299 56.89 3.04 17.57
N THR A 300 57.80 2.65 18.47
CA THR A 300 57.51 1.75 19.59
C THR A 300 56.92 2.52 20.77
N THR A 301 55.62 2.82 20.71
CA THR A 301 54.89 3.36 21.86
C THR A 301 53.51 2.71 21.96
N ARG A 302 53.37 1.73 22.86
CA ARG A 302 52.06 1.20 23.24
C ARG A 302 51.24 2.32 23.90
N PRO A 303 50.05 2.69 23.41
CA PRO A 303 49.13 3.49 24.20
C PRO A 303 48.71 2.63 25.41
N ASN A 304 48.88 3.15 26.62
CA ASN A 304 48.41 2.48 27.82
C ASN A 304 46.92 2.16 27.71
N LYS A 305 46.51 0.98 28.20
CA LYS A 305 45.09 0.70 28.46
C LYS A 305 44.55 1.84 29.30
N ARG A 306 43.62 2.64 28.75
CA ARG A 306 42.83 3.57 29.56
C ARG A 306 42.13 2.74 30.65
N PRO A 307 42.04 3.22 31.90
CA PRO A 307 41.29 2.52 32.92
C PRO A 307 39.87 2.25 32.44
N ARG A 308 39.27 1.13 32.89
CA ARG A 308 37.81 1.03 32.89
C ARG A 308 37.30 2.20 33.74
N VAL A 309 36.76 3.22 33.09
CA VAL A 309 35.88 4.17 33.76
C VAL A 309 34.65 3.34 34.12
N ASN A 310 34.51 3.06 35.42
CA ASN A 310 33.31 2.40 35.91
C ASN A 310 32.10 3.26 35.53
N SER A 311 31.04 2.58 35.09
CA SER A 311 29.64 3.02 35.16
C SER A 311 29.42 4.54 35.18
N THR A 312 29.05 5.10 34.04
CA THR A 312 27.96 6.09 34.04
C THR A 312 26.84 5.53 34.93
N PRO A 313 26.22 6.32 35.84
CA PRO A 313 25.15 5.81 36.69
C PRO A 313 24.13 5.04 35.87
N GLU A 314 23.67 3.90 36.41
CA GLU A 314 22.79 2.95 35.74
C GLU A 314 21.60 3.68 35.11
N ARG A 315 21.58 3.69 33.77
CA ARG A 315 20.43 4.13 33.00
C ARG A 315 19.58 2.90 32.77
N ASP A 316 18.71 2.63 33.74
CA ASP A 316 17.70 1.60 33.62
C ASP A 316 16.57 2.10 32.71
N GLU A 317 16.88 2.16 31.41
CA GLU A 317 15.87 2.04 30.36
C GLU A 317 14.97 0.84 30.72
N THR A 318 13.69 1.10 30.98
CA THR A 318 12.71 0.06 31.25
C THR A 318 12.50 -0.76 29.97
N LYS A 319 12.87 -2.04 30.03
CA LYS A 319 12.84 -2.95 28.88
C LYS A 319 11.86 -4.05 29.16
N THR A 320 10.93 -4.29 28.23
CA THR A 320 10.01 -5.41 28.33
C THR A 320 10.64 -6.71 27.83
N ASP A 321 10.18 -7.84 28.36
CA ASP A 321 10.40 -9.18 27.81
C ASP A 321 9.16 -10.06 27.93
N ASP A 322 9.26 -11.34 27.55
CA ASP A 322 8.13 -12.26 27.46
C ASP A 322 7.59 -12.72 28.84
N LEU A 323 8.23 -12.30 29.95
CA LEU A 323 7.80 -12.63 31.32
C LEU A 323 7.12 -11.45 32.03
N ASP A 324 7.16 -10.24 31.47
CA ASP A 324 6.54 -9.08 32.12
C ASP A 324 5.00 -9.19 32.08
N VAL A 325 4.38 -9.05 33.25
CA VAL A 325 2.91 -9.03 33.38
C VAL A 325 2.50 -7.61 33.75
N ILE A 326 1.87 -6.93 32.81
CA ILE A 326 1.31 -5.59 33.00
C ILE A 326 -0.19 -5.75 33.27
N ASP A 327 -0.60 -5.53 34.51
CA ASP A 327 -2.01 -5.52 34.93
C ASP A 327 -2.41 -4.10 35.34
N LEU A 328 -3.41 -3.56 34.65
CA LEU A 328 -4.04 -2.28 34.96
C LEU A 328 -5.56 -2.44 34.73
N PRO A 329 -6.39 -2.37 35.78
CA PRO A 329 -7.82 -2.63 35.67
C PRO A 329 -8.50 -1.79 34.57
N GLY A 330 -9.24 -2.47 33.69
CA GLY A 330 -9.96 -1.86 32.55
C GLY A 330 -9.09 -1.58 31.32
N TYR A 331 -7.83 -2.04 31.29
CA TYR A 331 -6.94 -1.98 30.13
C TYR A 331 -6.47 -3.38 29.70
N LYS A 332 -6.21 -3.54 28.41
CA LYS A 332 -5.51 -4.68 27.82
C LYS A 332 -4.19 -4.21 27.22
N PHE A 333 -3.21 -5.09 27.25
CA PHE A 333 -1.85 -4.82 26.79
C PHE A 333 -1.42 -5.86 25.75
N VAL A 334 -0.74 -5.40 24.70
CA VAL A 334 -0.04 -6.24 23.73
C VAL A 334 1.41 -5.79 23.66
N MET A 335 2.34 -6.73 23.73
CA MET A 335 3.78 -6.46 23.77
C MET A 335 4.48 -6.99 22.51
N LYS A 336 5.42 -6.22 21.97
CA LYS A 336 6.33 -6.64 20.89
C LYS A 336 7.77 -6.49 21.37
N ASN A 337 8.36 -7.60 21.83
CA ASN A 337 9.70 -7.63 22.40
C ASN A 337 10.76 -7.78 21.30
N ARG A 338 11.89 -7.06 21.42
CA ARG A 338 12.96 -7.07 20.39
C ARG A 338 13.69 -8.42 20.29
N SER A 339 13.67 -9.20 21.37
CA SER A 339 14.12 -10.58 21.40
C SER A 339 13.26 -11.38 22.37
N HIS A 340 13.13 -12.68 22.09
CA HIS A 340 12.64 -13.62 23.10
C HIS A 340 13.50 -13.60 24.37
N LEU A 341 12.95 -14.18 25.44
CA LEU A 341 13.62 -14.56 26.69
C LEU A 341 15.14 -14.69 26.60
N ASN A 342 15.84 -13.65 27.09
CA ASN A 342 17.28 -13.50 27.05
C ASN A 342 17.80 -13.06 28.42
N ARG A 343 19.04 -13.43 28.76
CA ARG A 343 19.68 -13.09 30.05
C ARG A 343 19.85 -11.57 30.29
N VAL A 344 19.73 -10.76 29.24
CA VAL A 344 19.72 -9.29 29.30
C VAL A 344 18.55 -8.82 28.45
N LYS A 345 17.60 -8.08 29.04
CA LYS A 345 16.47 -7.50 28.29
C LYS A 345 17.00 -6.51 27.23
N SER A 346 16.45 -6.55 26.01
CA SER A 346 16.94 -5.75 24.87
C SER A 346 16.01 -4.62 24.42
N GLY A 347 14.94 -4.37 25.17
CA GLY A 347 13.86 -3.42 24.84
C GLY A 347 12.68 -4.07 24.13
N GLY A 348 11.57 -3.34 24.06
CA GLY A 348 10.32 -3.78 23.47
C GLY A 348 9.30 -2.63 23.46
N ILE A 349 8.15 -2.88 22.84
CA ILE A 349 7.08 -1.90 22.65
C ILE A 349 5.81 -2.46 23.30
N VAL A 350 5.07 -1.63 24.04
CA VAL A 350 3.78 -1.99 24.64
C VAL A 350 2.68 -1.11 24.06
N LEU A 351 1.65 -1.73 23.54
CA LEU A 351 0.37 -1.09 23.22
C LEU A 351 -0.60 -1.39 24.36
N GLY A 352 -1.00 -0.36 25.12
CA GLY A 352 -2.06 -0.42 26.12
C GLY A 352 -3.32 0.28 25.63
N PHE A 353 -4.48 -0.37 25.72
CA PHE A 353 -5.78 0.20 25.33
C PHE A 353 -6.90 -0.18 26.29
N LYS A 354 -7.95 0.63 26.37
CA LYS A 354 -9.11 0.35 27.23
C LYS A 354 -9.81 -0.92 26.79
N GLU A 355 -10.21 -1.77 27.73
CA GLU A 355 -10.88 -3.04 27.45
C GLU A 355 -12.20 -2.84 26.66
N SER A 356 -12.88 -1.72 26.84
CA SER A 356 -14.06 -1.33 26.05
C SER A 356 -13.81 -1.15 24.54
N LEU A 357 -12.54 -1.15 24.11
CA LEU A 357 -12.12 -1.05 22.71
C LEU A 357 -11.55 -2.37 22.16
N SER A 358 -11.63 -3.48 22.91
CA SER A 358 -11.05 -4.78 22.53
C SER A 358 -11.51 -5.27 21.17
N ASP A 359 -12.78 -5.13 20.86
CA ASP A 359 -13.39 -5.62 19.61
C ASP A 359 -13.11 -4.69 18.41
N HIS A 360 -12.41 -3.57 18.66
CA HIS A 360 -12.17 -2.49 17.70
C HIS A 360 -10.69 -2.16 17.51
N ILE A 361 -9.79 -2.87 18.19
CA ILE A 361 -8.34 -2.73 18.06
C ILE A 361 -7.77 -4.08 17.64
N SER A 362 -7.16 -4.11 16.45
CA SER A 362 -6.49 -5.31 15.93
C SER A 362 -5.00 -5.04 15.73
N VAL A 363 -4.15 -5.86 16.34
CA VAL A 363 -2.70 -5.78 16.17
C VAL A 363 -2.29 -6.53 14.91
N VAL A 364 -1.36 -5.96 14.15
CA VAL A 364 -0.84 -6.56 12.91
C VAL A 364 0.56 -7.10 13.17
N GLU A 365 0.71 -8.41 13.07
CA GLU A 365 2.00 -9.08 13.23
C GLU A 365 2.90 -8.81 12.01
N THR A 366 4.12 -8.33 12.28
CA THR A 366 5.14 -8.00 11.27
C THR A 366 6.55 -8.30 11.78
N ASP A 367 7.48 -8.57 10.88
CA ASP A 367 8.85 -9.02 11.21
C ASP A 367 9.71 -7.93 11.88
N SER A 368 9.44 -6.63 11.61
CA SER A 368 10.25 -5.52 12.12
C SER A 368 10.18 -5.41 13.64
N LYS A 369 11.36 -5.26 14.24
CA LYS A 369 11.56 -5.14 15.69
C LYS A 369 11.53 -3.70 16.19
N TYR A 370 11.32 -2.75 15.28
CA TYR A 370 11.36 -1.32 15.55
C TYR A 370 9.97 -0.67 15.53
N ILE A 371 8.94 -1.40 15.10
CA ILE A 371 7.57 -0.91 14.99
C ILE A 371 6.53 -1.97 15.39
N LEU A 372 5.51 -1.55 16.15
CA LEU A 372 4.30 -2.33 16.47
C LEU A 372 3.12 -1.69 15.74
N TRP A 373 2.54 -2.42 14.78
CA TRP A 373 1.39 -1.96 14.01
C TRP A 373 0.06 -2.39 14.64
N PHE A 374 -0.90 -1.49 14.68
CA PHE A 374 -2.28 -1.81 15.05
C PHE A 374 -3.28 -0.97 14.27
N LYS A 375 -4.50 -1.48 14.12
CA LYS A 375 -5.61 -0.79 13.47
C LYS A 375 -6.67 -0.40 14.49
N ILE A 376 -7.29 0.75 14.27
CA ILE A 376 -8.51 1.19 14.95
C ILE A 376 -9.66 1.06 13.96
N ASP A 377 -10.65 0.25 14.32
CA ASP A 377 -11.83 -0.06 13.51
C ASP A 377 -12.57 1.22 13.07
N LYS A 378 -12.80 1.32 11.76
CA LYS A 378 -13.57 2.39 11.10
C LYS A 378 -14.92 2.69 11.76
N HIS A 379 -15.55 1.72 12.42
CA HIS A 379 -16.83 1.88 13.10
C HIS A 379 -16.73 2.74 14.38
N VAL A 380 -15.58 2.73 15.07
CA VAL A 380 -15.32 3.60 16.24
C VAL A 380 -15.04 5.04 15.80
N VAL A 381 -14.18 5.21 14.80
CA VAL A 381 -13.77 6.52 14.28
C VAL A 381 -14.79 7.12 13.30
N LYS A 382 -15.76 6.31 12.86
CA LYS A 382 -16.84 6.58 11.89
C LYS A 382 -16.32 7.05 10.52
N LEU A 383 -15.25 6.39 10.05
CA LEU A 383 -14.63 6.58 8.74
C LEU A 383 -15.04 5.47 7.75
N GLN A 384 -14.60 5.57 6.49
CA GLN A 384 -14.81 4.53 5.48
C GLN A 384 -13.77 3.39 5.56
N GLN A 385 -12.57 3.71 6.05
CA GLN A 385 -11.44 2.79 6.25
C GLN A 385 -11.00 2.81 7.71
N ASP A 386 -10.31 1.76 8.14
CA ASP A 386 -9.69 1.70 9.46
C ASP A 386 -8.51 2.69 9.52
N ILE A 387 -8.22 3.21 10.71
CA ILE A 387 -6.98 3.98 10.94
C ILE A 387 -5.86 2.99 11.23
N LEU A 388 -4.71 3.15 10.55
CA LEU A 388 -3.51 2.39 10.83
C LEU A 388 -2.54 3.21 11.70
N CYS A 389 -2.13 2.63 12.82
CA CYS A 389 -1.21 3.23 13.77
C CYS A 389 0.06 2.38 13.90
N GLY A 390 1.23 3.03 13.92
CA GLY A 390 2.52 2.38 14.15
C GLY A 390 3.25 2.98 15.35
N ILE A 391 3.43 2.20 16.41
CA ILE A 391 4.24 2.59 17.57
C ILE A 391 5.70 2.29 17.26
N VAL A 392 6.59 3.28 17.28
CA VAL A 392 7.99 3.15 16.88
C VAL A 392 8.93 3.21 18.09
N TYR A 393 9.94 2.33 18.12
CA TYR A 393 11.08 2.41 19.04
C TYR A 393 12.38 1.97 18.35
N ILE A 394 13.12 2.97 17.87
CA ILE A 394 14.44 2.79 17.25
C ILE A 394 15.52 3.02 18.32
N PRO A 395 16.45 2.07 18.56
CA PRO A 395 17.55 2.30 19.51
C PRO A 395 18.51 3.39 19.00
N PRO A 396 19.23 4.13 19.88
CA PRO A 396 20.19 5.14 19.47
C PRO A 396 21.24 4.64 18.46
N GLU A 397 21.70 5.50 17.53
CA GLU A 397 22.65 5.14 16.44
C GLU A 397 23.87 4.32 16.87
N ASN A 398 24.40 4.58 18.07
CA ASN A 398 25.60 3.93 18.62
C ASN A 398 25.29 2.71 19.51
N SER A 399 24.03 2.28 19.57
CA SER A 399 23.58 1.15 20.39
C SER A 399 23.93 -0.18 19.73
N VAL A 400 24.35 -1.16 20.53
CA VAL A 400 24.55 -2.55 20.08
C VAL A 400 23.27 -3.22 19.58
N TYR A 401 22.10 -2.65 19.91
CA TYR A 401 20.79 -3.12 19.44
C TYR A 401 20.35 -2.49 18.12
N CYS A 402 21.09 -1.50 17.61
CA CYS A 402 20.87 -0.96 16.26
C CYS A 402 21.60 -1.84 15.24
N VAL A 403 20.87 -2.78 14.62
CA VAL A 403 21.41 -3.69 13.61
C VAL A 403 20.71 -3.41 12.29
N GLY A 404 21.49 -3.18 11.23
CA GLY A 404 20.95 -2.89 9.89
C GLY A 404 20.65 -1.40 9.69
N ASP A 405 19.57 -1.13 8.96
CA ASP A 405 19.01 0.22 8.78
C ASP A 405 17.53 0.17 9.18
N PRO A 406 17.17 0.70 10.36
CA PRO A 406 15.82 0.58 10.90
C PRO A 406 14.78 1.33 10.05
N PHE A 407 15.18 2.39 9.35
CA PHE A 407 14.28 3.17 8.49
C PHE A 407 13.92 2.39 7.23
N SER A 408 14.89 1.70 6.61
CA SER A 408 14.62 0.80 5.49
C SER A 408 13.68 -0.36 5.85
N GLU A 409 13.76 -0.89 7.07
CA GLU A 409 12.86 -1.94 7.56
C GLU A 409 11.44 -1.41 7.77
N ILE A 410 11.29 -0.26 8.45
CA ILE A 410 9.98 0.40 8.66
C ILE A 410 9.36 0.84 7.32
N GLU A 411 10.13 1.40 6.39
CA GLU A 411 9.66 1.79 5.05
C GLU A 411 9.14 0.58 4.26
N SER A 412 9.83 -0.56 4.37
CA SER A 412 9.41 -1.79 3.67
C SER A 412 8.08 -2.34 4.17
N GLU A 413 7.76 -2.19 5.47
CA GLU A 413 6.44 -2.53 6.02
C GLU A 413 5.39 -1.46 5.68
N PHE A 414 5.73 -0.18 5.83
CA PHE A 414 4.85 0.95 5.51
C PHE A 414 4.31 0.87 4.08
N LEU A 415 5.17 0.59 3.10
CA LEU A 415 4.79 0.47 1.68
C LEU A 415 3.78 -0.64 1.39
N ASN A 416 3.73 -1.71 2.20
CA ASN A 416 2.71 -2.76 2.04
C ASN A 416 1.34 -2.27 2.52
N PHE A 417 1.31 -1.41 3.54
CA PHE A 417 0.08 -0.94 4.14
C PHE A 417 -0.50 0.31 3.47
N SER A 418 0.34 1.22 2.98
CA SER A 418 -0.07 2.46 2.30
C SER A 418 -0.81 2.24 0.97
N ILE A 419 -0.78 1.02 0.44
CA ILE A 419 -1.61 0.60 -0.71
C ILE A 419 -3.10 0.48 -0.34
N SER A 420 -3.42 0.32 0.96
CA SER A 420 -4.77 -0.07 1.43
C SER A 420 -5.32 0.76 2.60
N HIS A 421 -4.56 1.72 3.11
CA HIS A 421 -4.97 2.60 4.21
C HIS A 421 -4.50 4.03 3.92
N ASP A 422 -5.45 4.96 3.81
CA ASP A 422 -5.15 6.38 3.54
C ASP A 422 -4.86 7.16 4.84
N ASN A 423 -5.34 6.65 5.98
CA ASN A 423 -5.22 7.26 7.30
C ASN A 423 -4.14 6.53 8.12
N ILE A 424 -2.91 7.03 8.08
CA ILE A 424 -1.76 6.43 8.76
C ILE A 424 -1.15 7.43 9.74
N CYS A 425 -0.86 6.97 10.96
CA CYS A 425 -0.14 7.71 11.99
C CYS A 425 0.98 6.85 12.60
N LEU A 426 2.18 7.43 12.74
CA LEU A 426 3.33 6.83 13.41
C LEU A 426 3.69 7.67 14.63
N PHE A 427 4.00 7.02 15.74
CA PHE A 427 4.40 7.74 16.95
C PHE A 427 5.34 6.93 17.85
N GLY A 428 6.22 7.62 18.57
CA GLY A 428 7.19 7.01 19.49
C GLY A 428 8.61 7.57 19.31
N ASP A 429 9.59 6.91 19.91
CA ASP A 429 11.00 7.33 19.92
C ASP A 429 11.74 6.80 18.67
N PHE A 430 12.07 7.72 17.77
CA PHE A 430 12.85 7.42 16.56
C PHE A 430 14.36 7.54 16.79
N ASN A 431 14.82 8.05 17.94
CA ASN A 431 16.19 8.49 18.21
C ASN A 431 16.80 9.39 17.09
N ALA A 432 15.93 10.03 16.31
CA ALA A 432 16.24 10.90 15.20
C ALA A 432 16.16 12.35 15.68
N ARG A 433 17.12 13.19 15.29
CA ARG A 433 17.11 14.64 15.57
C ARG A 433 17.07 15.37 14.25
N THR A 434 15.98 16.06 13.96
CA THR A 434 15.68 16.59 12.61
C THR A 434 15.97 18.08 12.43
N ALA A 435 16.50 18.79 13.44
CA ALA A 435 16.63 20.25 13.44
C ALA A 435 15.28 20.94 13.06
N GLU A 436 15.30 22.03 12.29
CA GLU A 436 14.11 22.63 11.65
C GLU A 436 13.96 22.25 10.16
N GLU A 437 14.67 21.20 9.70
CA GLU A 437 14.68 20.78 8.30
C GLU A 437 13.29 20.33 7.79
N SER A 438 13.01 20.64 6.53
CA SER A 438 11.77 20.24 5.85
C SER A 438 11.68 18.71 5.69
N ASP A 439 10.51 18.16 6.01
CA ASP A 439 10.07 16.77 5.79
C ASP A 439 9.30 16.57 4.48
N PHE A 440 9.13 17.64 3.68
CA PHE A 440 8.61 17.62 2.31
C PHE A 440 9.62 18.26 1.34
N ASP A 441 9.46 17.97 0.05
CA ASP A 441 10.24 18.61 -1.01
C ASP A 441 9.75 20.04 -1.27
N VAL A 442 10.58 21.04 -0.95
CA VAL A 442 10.34 22.43 -1.33
C VAL A 442 10.65 22.59 -2.82
N VAL A 443 9.61 22.78 -3.63
CA VAL A 443 9.74 23.15 -5.04
C VAL A 443 9.34 24.62 -5.16
N ASN A 444 10.33 25.52 -5.32
CA ASN A 444 10.04 26.93 -5.59
C ASN A 444 9.55 27.07 -7.04
N PHE A 445 8.25 27.31 -7.21
CA PHE A 445 7.61 27.55 -8.51
C PHE A 445 7.57 29.04 -8.93
N GLU A 446 8.04 29.96 -8.08
CA GLU A 446 7.94 31.43 -8.29
C GLU A 446 8.61 31.98 -9.57
N GLU A 447 9.45 31.20 -10.28
CA GLU A 447 10.02 31.58 -11.58
C GLU A 447 9.16 31.12 -12.81
N PHE A 448 8.01 30.46 -12.63
CA PHE A 448 7.16 29.93 -13.73
C PHE A 448 5.64 30.23 -13.58
N SER A 449 5.25 31.51 -13.55
CA SER A 449 3.85 31.98 -13.35
C SER A 449 2.85 31.71 -14.50
N GLY A 450 3.03 30.65 -15.29
CA GLY A 450 2.23 30.37 -16.49
C GLY A 450 1.91 28.90 -16.76
N MET A 451 2.30 27.97 -15.88
CA MET A 451 2.00 26.55 -16.02
C MET A 451 1.43 26.03 -14.72
N LEU A 452 0.30 25.31 -14.79
CA LEU A 452 -0.49 24.82 -13.64
C LEU A 452 0.40 24.37 -12.46
N ASP A 453 0.20 24.98 -11.29
CA ASP A 453 0.90 24.66 -10.06
C ASP A 453 0.61 23.21 -9.64
N ILE A 454 1.50 22.29 -10.00
CA ILE A 454 1.49 20.92 -9.45
C ILE A 454 2.20 20.97 -8.10
N GLU A 455 1.55 21.63 -7.14
CA GLU A 455 1.92 21.51 -5.73
C GLU A 455 1.74 20.06 -5.26
N ASN A 456 2.53 19.63 -4.28
CA ASN A 456 2.36 18.33 -3.66
C ASN A 456 1.02 18.34 -2.89
N GLU A 457 0.10 17.41 -3.20
CA GLU A 457 -1.21 17.24 -2.54
C GLU A 457 -1.12 17.22 -1.00
N GLY A 458 -0.02 16.68 -0.45
CA GLY A 458 0.23 16.71 1.00
C GLY A 458 0.53 18.10 1.54
N VAL A 459 1.22 18.95 0.75
CA VAL A 459 1.48 20.36 1.08
C VAL A 459 0.18 21.18 0.96
N CYS A 460 -0.59 21.00 -0.12
CA CYS A 460 -1.91 21.65 -0.26
C CYS A 460 -2.81 21.35 0.94
N THR A 461 -2.79 20.10 1.44
CA THR A 461 -3.53 19.72 2.66
C THR A 461 -3.06 20.48 3.91
N LEU A 462 -1.78 20.86 4.02
CA LEU A 462 -1.33 21.72 5.12
C LEU A 462 -1.95 23.12 5.02
N ASP A 463 -2.00 23.68 3.82
CA ASP A 463 -2.56 25.02 3.59
C ASP A 463 -4.08 25.06 3.77
N GLU A 464 -4.80 24.04 3.26
CA GLU A 464 -6.24 23.81 3.51
C GLU A 464 -6.57 23.82 5.01
N LEU A 465 -5.69 23.23 5.83
CA LEU A 465 -5.84 23.13 7.28
C LEU A 465 -5.21 24.29 8.06
N ASN A 466 -4.66 25.31 7.37
CA ASN A 466 -3.93 26.44 7.97
C ASN A 466 -2.79 25.99 8.93
N ILE A 467 -2.10 24.92 8.53
CA ILE A 467 -0.91 24.37 9.20
C ILE A 467 0.32 24.97 8.54
N ASN A 468 1.30 25.40 9.33
CA ASN A 468 2.53 25.97 8.79
C ASN A 468 3.29 24.92 7.94
N ARG A 469 3.56 25.22 6.66
CA ARG A 469 4.39 24.39 5.78
C ARG A 469 5.73 24.04 6.44
N LEU A 470 6.40 25.01 7.07
CA LEU A 470 7.62 24.78 7.84
C LEU A 470 7.32 24.65 9.35
N ARG A 471 7.80 23.56 9.95
CA ARG A 471 7.73 23.29 11.39
C ARG A 471 8.82 24.05 12.17
N LYS A 472 8.61 24.25 13.46
CA LYS A 472 9.65 24.72 14.40
C LYS A 472 10.21 23.60 15.27
N SER A 473 11.38 23.81 15.86
CA SER A 473 11.93 22.90 16.86
C SER A 473 12.91 23.58 17.79
N MET A 474 12.72 23.37 19.10
CA MET A 474 13.71 23.76 20.13
C MET A 474 15.03 22.98 20.00
N ASP A 475 15.02 21.83 19.31
CA ASP A 475 16.23 21.08 19.00
C ASP A 475 16.76 21.45 17.62
N HIS A 476 17.79 22.30 17.59
CA HIS A 476 18.46 22.70 16.35
C HIS A 476 19.58 21.73 15.90
N LYS A 477 19.80 20.60 16.58
CA LYS A 477 20.83 19.61 16.20
C LYS A 477 20.25 18.57 15.24
N LYS A 478 21.12 18.04 14.37
CA LYS A 478 20.80 16.98 13.41
C LYS A 478 21.73 15.78 13.55
N ASN A 479 21.21 14.56 13.44
CA ASN A 479 21.98 13.31 13.39
C ASN A 479 21.68 12.51 12.09
N ASN A 480 22.27 11.32 11.92
CA ASN A 480 22.09 10.53 10.71
C ASN A 480 20.64 10.03 10.61
N PHE A 481 20.08 9.55 11.72
CA PHE A 481 18.69 9.14 11.82
C PHE A 481 17.71 10.30 11.54
N GLY A 482 18.08 11.53 11.88
CA GLY A 482 17.36 12.74 11.47
C GLY A 482 17.24 12.86 9.95
N ASN A 483 18.35 12.67 9.23
CA ASN A 483 18.31 12.70 7.76
C ASN A 483 17.48 11.54 7.19
N LEU A 484 17.61 10.32 7.73
CA LEU A 484 16.84 9.15 7.28
C LEU A 484 15.34 9.29 7.57
N LEU A 485 14.95 9.86 8.71
CA LEU A 485 13.55 10.15 9.04
C LEU A 485 12.95 11.20 8.08
N LEU A 486 13.71 12.24 7.75
CA LEU A 486 13.27 13.25 6.79
C LEU A 486 13.19 12.68 5.36
N GLU A 487 14.08 11.78 4.97
CA GLU A 487 14.01 11.05 3.70
C GLU A 487 12.77 10.13 3.67
N PHE A 488 12.52 9.38 4.74
CA PHE A 488 11.30 8.57 4.91
C PHE A 488 10.02 9.42 4.77
N CYS A 489 9.93 10.58 5.44
CA CYS A 489 8.78 11.46 5.35
C CYS A 489 8.55 11.98 3.92
N LYS A 490 9.61 12.46 3.25
CA LYS A 490 9.55 12.93 1.85
C LYS A 490 9.13 11.84 0.89
N ASN A 491 9.67 10.63 1.07
CA ASN A 491 9.40 9.49 0.19
C ASN A 491 7.96 9.00 0.26
N ASN A 492 7.32 9.15 1.42
CA ASN A 492 6.04 8.53 1.75
C ASN A 492 4.92 9.57 1.95
N ASN A 493 5.18 10.85 1.66
CA ASN A 493 4.27 11.98 1.85
C ASN A 493 3.70 12.09 3.29
N MET A 494 4.56 11.90 4.28
CA MET A 494 4.22 11.93 5.71
C MET A 494 4.76 13.21 6.36
N PHE A 495 4.01 13.79 7.30
CA PHE A 495 4.35 15.08 7.92
C PHE A 495 4.55 14.96 9.43
N ILE A 496 5.59 15.60 9.97
CA ILE A 496 5.88 15.64 11.41
C ILE A 496 4.99 16.68 12.08
N LEU A 497 4.15 16.29 13.04
CA LEU A 497 3.23 17.19 13.76
C LEU A 497 3.94 18.11 14.76
N ASN A 498 5.04 17.63 15.37
CA ASN A 498 5.85 18.40 16.31
C ASN A 498 6.29 19.73 15.68
N GLY A 499 6.00 20.84 16.36
CA GLY A 499 6.28 22.20 15.89
C GLY A 499 5.30 22.77 14.87
N ARG A 500 4.28 22.01 14.41
CA ARG A 500 3.30 22.45 13.39
C ARG A 500 1.90 22.69 13.91
N MET A 501 1.41 21.82 14.79
CA MET A 501 -0.02 21.71 15.09
C MET A 501 -0.34 21.99 16.56
N CYS A 502 -1.54 22.56 16.77
CA CYS A 502 -2.19 22.69 18.07
C CYS A 502 -1.29 23.37 19.12
N GLU A 503 -1.19 22.83 20.34
CA GLU A 503 -0.45 23.45 21.45
C GLU A 503 1.06 23.55 21.21
N ASP A 504 1.63 22.72 20.32
CA ASP A 504 3.05 22.73 19.96
C ASP A 504 3.35 23.54 18.67
N LYS A 505 2.34 24.18 18.05
CA LYS A 505 2.49 24.99 16.83
C LYS A 505 3.48 26.13 17.04
N GLY A 506 4.56 26.15 16.25
CA GLY A 506 5.61 27.17 16.33
C GLY A 506 6.62 26.99 17.47
N LEU A 507 6.47 25.96 18.31
CA LEU A 507 7.40 25.64 19.41
C LEU A 507 8.32 24.47 19.03
N GLY A 508 7.73 23.29 18.80
CA GLY A 508 8.49 22.05 18.58
C GLY A 508 9.27 21.66 19.83
N SER A 509 8.52 21.51 20.92
CA SER A 509 9.01 21.37 22.29
C SER A 509 9.89 20.15 22.47
N PHE A 510 10.91 20.25 23.34
CA PHE A 510 11.78 19.12 23.66
C PHE A 510 10.97 17.91 24.16
N THR A 511 11.27 16.74 23.61
CA THR A 511 10.61 15.48 24.00
C THR A 511 11.48 14.61 24.90
N CYS A 512 12.80 14.83 24.91
CA CYS A 512 13.74 14.10 25.76
C CYS A 512 14.71 15.06 26.48
N LYS A 513 14.79 14.93 27.81
CA LYS A 513 15.71 15.62 28.74
C LYS A 513 15.74 17.14 28.69
N ASN A 514 14.76 17.79 28.08
CA ASN A 514 14.82 19.21 27.70
C ASN A 514 16.08 19.54 26.87
N THR A 515 16.54 18.60 26.02
CA THR A 515 17.74 18.77 25.18
C THR A 515 17.63 18.21 23.76
N SER A 516 16.60 17.41 23.47
CA SER A 516 16.37 16.89 22.12
C SER A 516 14.89 16.65 21.84
N VAL A 517 14.54 16.74 20.55
CA VAL A 517 13.29 16.22 19.99
C VAL A 517 13.66 14.93 19.28
N VAL A 518 13.15 13.81 19.76
CA VAL A 518 13.38 12.44 19.23
C VAL A 518 12.12 11.60 19.18
N ASP A 519 11.14 11.96 20.00
CA ASP A 519 9.80 11.39 20.01
C ASP A 519 8.94 12.21 19.05
N TYR A 520 8.38 11.57 18.03
CA TYR A 520 7.58 12.26 17.03
C TYR A 520 6.17 11.71 16.98
N ASN A 521 5.23 12.55 16.53
CA ASN A 521 4.00 12.11 15.91
C ASN A 521 4.04 12.51 14.43
N ILE A 522 3.79 11.56 13.54
CA ILE A 522 3.99 11.69 12.10
C ILE A 522 2.77 11.11 11.39
N ALA A 523 2.15 11.82 10.45
CA ALA A 523 0.89 11.39 9.86
C ALA A 523 0.77 11.62 8.35
N SER A 524 -0.12 10.86 7.71
CA SER A 524 -0.53 11.07 6.32
C SER A 524 -1.45 12.31 6.20
N PRO A 525 -1.56 12.94 5.02
CA PRO A 525 -2.36 14.16 4.85
C PRO A 525 -3.83 13.97 5.25
N ASN A 526 -4.42 12.82 4.92
CA ASN A 526 -5.80 12.50 5.30
C ASN A 526 -5.97 12.33 6.81
N PHE A 527 -4.96 11.80 7.51
CA PHE A 527 -5.00 11.72 8.96
C PHE A 527 -4.88 13.10 9.63
N LEU A 528 -4.14 14.06 9.05
CA LEU A 528 -4.04 15.43 9.59
C LEU A 528 -5.42 16.10 9.72
N LYS A 529 -6.34 15.81 8.78
CA LYS A 529 -7.75 16.31 8.79
C LYS A 529 -8.54 15.83 10.02
N LEU A 530 -8.07 14.78 10.71
CA LEU A 530 -8.71 14.23 11.91
C LEU A 530 -8.18 14.83 13.22
N VAL A 531 -7.02 15.50 13.21
CA VAL A 531 -6.33 15.95 14.44
C VAL A 531 -7.06 17.14 15.08
N GLN A 532 -7.55 16.96 16.31
CA GLN A 532 -8.15 18.04 17.12
C GLN A 532 -7.13 18.73 18.01
N ASN A 533 -6.27 17.94 18.65
CA ASN A 533 -5.23 18.46 19.53
C ASN A 533 -3.96 17.60 19.45
N PHE A 534 -2.83 18.26 19.57
CA PHE A 534 -1.51 17.66 19.69
C PHE A 534 -0.72 18.49 20.70
N SER A 535 -0.14 17.84 21.72
CA SER A 535 0.69 18.50 22.71
C SER A 535 1.79 17.60 23.27
N VAL A 536 2.91 18.23 23.64
CA VAL A 536 4.00 17.59 24.38
C VAL A 536 3.73 17.84 25.86
N LEU A 537 3.37 16.79 26.60
CA LEU A 537 3.04 16.89 28.02
C LEU A 537 4.32 17.05 28.86
N ASN A 538 4.19 17.73 30.01
CA ASN A 538 5.29 17.92 30.94
C ASN A 538 5.89 16.58 31.42
N SER A 539 7.21 16.57 31.63
CA SER A 539 7.94 15.44 32.21
C SER A 539 7.28 14.93 33.48
N SER A 540 6.97 13.63 33.52
CA SER A 540 6.39 12.97 34.68
C SER A 540 7.24 11.77 35.08
N VAL A 541 7.82 11.83 36.28
CA VAL A 541 8.64 10.76 36.86
C VAL A 541 7.87 9.43 36.99
N LEU A 542 6.53 9.47 36.94
CA LEU A 542 5.68 8.27 36.90
C LEU A 542 5.63 7.58 35.53
N PHE A 543 5.96 8.29 34.44
CA PHE A 543 5.91 7.77 33.06
C PHE A 543 7.30 7.59 32.45
N SER A 544 8.24 8.50 32.73
CA SER A 544 9.64 8.36 32.33
C SER A 544 10.56 9.25 33.19
N ASP A 545 11.78 8.80 33.38
CA ASP A 545 12.88 9.59 33.94
C ASP A 545 13.38 10.68 32.98
N ILE A 546 13.17 10.52 31.66
CA ILE A 546 13.82 11.34 30.64
C ILE A 546 12.95 11.77 29.45
N HIS A 547 11.82 11.11 29.15
CA HIS A 547 10.92 11.45 28.04
C HIS A 547 9.66 12.20 28.51
N ASN A 548 9.19 13.12 27.65
CA ASN A 548 7.96 13.88 27.79
C ASN A 548 6.86 13.19 26.95
N PRO A 549 5.72 12.77 27.54
CA PRO A 549 4.69 12.06 26.80
C PRO A 549 4.06 12.91 25.68
N LEU A 550 3.83 12.31 24.51
CA LEU A 550 3.07 12.93 23.43
C LEU A 550 1.57 12.63 23.59
N SER A 551 0.75 13.67 23.54
CA SER A 551 -0.71 13.57 23.56
C SER A 551 -1.27 13.91 22.18
N LEU A 552 -2.04 12.99 21.60
CA LEU A 552 -2.78 13.20 20.35
C LEU A 552 -4.26 12.94 20.58
N LYS A 553 -5.10 13.91 20.21
CA LYS A 553 -6.57 13.78 20.21
C LYS A 553 -7.06 13.88 18.77
N ILE A 554 -7.79 12.86 18.32
CA ILE A 554 -8.42 12.82 16.99
C ILE A 554 -9.94 12.92 17.08
N THR A 555 -10.55 13.45 16.03
CA THR A 555 -12.00 13.42 15.82
C THR A 555 -12.42 12.00 15.47
N CYS A 556 -13.16 11.36 16.37
CA CYS A 556 -14.07 10.29 15.96
C CYS A 556 -15.35 11.01 15.53
N TYR A 557 -15.69 11.01 14.24
CA TYR A 557 -16.84 11.78 13.77
C TYR A 557 -18.10 11.27 14.43
N GLU A 558 -18.80 12.12 15.18
CA GLU A 558 -20.23 11.90 15.33
C GLU A 558 -20.93 12.33 14.05
N LYS A 559 -21.96 11.58 13.64
CA LYS A 559 -23.02 12.24 12.89
C LYS A 559 -23.54 13.34 13.81
N GLN A 560 -23.34 14.59 13.42
CA GLN A 560 -24.04 15.70 14.05
C GLN A 560 -25.54 15.39 13.96
N ASN A 561 -26.19 15.37 15.13
CA ASN A 561 -27.64 15.38 15.25
C ASN A 561 -28.01 16.73 15.89
N ASP A 562 -28.37 17.67 15.01
CA ASP A 562 -29.16 18.91 15.13
C ASP A 562 -29.63 19.45 16.50
N VAL A 563 -29.64 20.79 16.59
CA VAL A 563 -30.78 21.68 16.91
C VAL A 563 -30.42 23.07 16.33
N SER A 564 -31.20 23.85 15.58
CA SER A 564 -32.43 23.71 14.76
C SER A 564 -32.48 24.96 13.83
N HIS A 565 -33.16 25.03 12.68
CA HIS A 565 -34.24 24.24 12.09
C HIS A 565 -33.85 23.77 10.67
N ASP A 566 -34.27 22.57 10.28
CA ASP A 566 -35.38 22.45 9.33
C ASP A 566 -35.99 21.05 9.42
N ASP A 567 -37.32 20.98 9.46
CA ASP A 567 -38.00 19.87 8.82
C ASP A 567 -37.64 19.98 7.35
N GLU A 568 -36.64 19.21 6.88
CA GLU A 568 -36.37 19.10 5.43
C GLU A 568 -37.60 18.51 4.76
N MET A 569 -38.49 19.41 4.35
CA MET A 569 -39.52 19.17 3.37
C MET A 569 -38.85 18.44 2.21
N PRO A 570 -39.34 17.25 1.83
CA PRO A 570 -38.60 16.32 0.99
C PRO A 570 -38.14 16.99 -0.31
N GLU A 571 -36.81 17.10 -0.51
CA GLU A 571 -36.15 17.80 -1.63
C GLU A 571 -37.05 17.90 -2.87
N GLU A 572 -37.58 19.09 -3.11
CA GLU A 572 -38.43 19.38 -4.25
C GLU A 572 -37.60 19.42 -5.54
N LYS A 573 -37.39 18.25 -6.13
CA LYS A 573 -36.68 18.14 -7.39
C LYS A 573 -37.61 18.59 -8.50
N ILE A 574 -37.10 19.47 -9.36
CA ILE A 574 -37.83 19.96 -10.53
C ILE A 574 -38.14 18.76 -11.44
N LYS A 575 -39.35 18.69 -11.98
CA LYS A 575 -39.70 17.65 -12.96
C LYS A 575 -38.84 17.78 -14.21
N ARG A 576 -38.78 16.70 -14.98
CA ARG A 576 -37.97 16.64 -16.20
C ARG A 576 -38.42 17.70 -17.19
N TRP A 577 -37.46 18.39 -17.81
CA TRP A 577 -37.70 19.37 -18.86
C TRP A 577 -38.58 18.83 -20.00
N GLU A 578 -39.61 19.59 -20.36
CA GLU A 578 -40.54 19.31 -21.46
C GLU A 578 -40.50 20.45 -22.48
N ASN A 579 -40.06 20.16 -23.71
CA ASN A 579 -39.88 21.17 -24.78
C ASN A 579 -41.18 21.91 -25.15
N GLU A 580 -42.35 21.31 -24.89
CA GLU A 580 -43.67 21.87 -25.21
C GLU A 580 -44.06 23.03 -24.27
N GLN A 581 -43.34 23.21 -23.15
CA GLN A 581 -43.57 24.28 -22.17
C GLN A 581 -42.50 25.39 -22.23
N LEU A 582 -41.70 25.46 -23.30
CA LEU A 582 -40.60 26.42 -23.46
C LEU A 582 -41.06 27.88 -23.34
N ASP A 583 -42.14 28.26 -24.02
CA ASP A 583 -42.64 29.65 -24.00
C ASP A 583 -43.16 30.04 -22.60
N THR A 584 -43.77 29.08 -21.89
CA THR A 584 -44.20 29.25 -20.50
C THR A 584 -42.99 29.43 -19.58
N PHE A 585 -41.92 28.65 -19.77
CA PHE A 585 -40.68 28.81 -19.02
C PHE A 585 -40.06 30.20 -19.22
N ILE A 586 -39.99 30.68 -20.46
CA ILE A 586 -39.47 32.02 -20.78
C ILE A 586 -40.35 33.12 -20.15
N SER A 587 -41.68 32.94 -20.11
CA SER A 587 -42.59 33.89 -19.44
C SER A 587 -42.45 33.93 -17.91
N ASN A 588 -41.96 32.84 -17.30
CA ASN A 588 -41.75 32.69 -15.85
C ASN A 588 -40.36 33.17 -15.38
N ILE A 589 -39.48 33.64 -16.28
CA ILE A 589 -38.22 34.28 -15.90
C ILE A 589 -38.48 35.72 -15.47
N ASP A 590 -38.17 36.03 -14.21
CA ASP A 590 -38.35 37.36 -13.61
C ASP A 590 -37.43 38.40 -14.28
N ARG A 591 -38.02 39.23 -15.14
CA ARG A 591 -37.30 40.26 -15.91
C ARG A 591 -36.76 41.40 -15.04
N LEU A 592 -37.30 41.63 -13.85
CA LEU A 592 -36.77 42.66 -12.95
C LEU A 592 -35.43 42.20 -12.37
N LYS A 593 -35.36 40.94 -11.89
CA LYS A 593 -34.11 40.33 -11.42
C LYS A 593 -33.06 40.17 -12.52
N VAL A 594 -33.46 39.89 -13.76
CA VAL A 594 -32.53 39.92 -14.91
C VAL A 594 -31.91 41.31 -15.05
N ASN A 595 -32.69 42.38 -14.95
CA ASN A 595 -32.17 43.75 -15.06
C ASN A 595 -31.29 44.13 -13.86
N GLU A 596 -31.59 43.66 -12.64
CA GLU A 596 -30.73 43.85 -11.46
C GLU A 596 -29.36 43.14 -11.62
N ILE A 597 -29.35 41.89 -12.09
CA ILE A 597 -28.11 41.14 -12.37
C ILE A 597 -27.32 41.82 -13.51
N LEU A 598 -27.98 42.32 -14.55
CA LEU A 598 -27.33 43.06 -15.63
C LEU A 598 -26.76 44.41 -15.15
N ALA A 599 -27.42 45.11 -14.21
CA ALA A 599 -26.90 46.33 -13.62
C ALA A 599 -25.61 46.05 -12.82
N GLN A 600 -25.60 45.01 -11.98
CA GLN A 600 -24.41 44.58 -11.24
C GLN A 600 -23.26 44.21 -12.19
N LEU A 601 -23.55 43.45 -13.26
CA LEU A 601 -22.55 43.11 -14.29
C LEU A 601 -22.03 44.32 -15.07
N THR A 602 -22.81 45.41 -15.16
CA THR A 602 -22.38 46.66 -15.82
C THR A 602 -21.47 47.48 -14.92
N GLU A 603 -21.79 47.59 -13.62
CA GLU A 603 -20.91 48.21 -12.60
C GLU A 603 -19.55 47.50 -12.49
N MET A 604 -19.51 46.18 -12.69
CA MET A 604 -18.27 45.39 -12.69
C MET A 604 -17.28 45.72 -13.82
N VAL A 605 -17.71 46.39 -14.90
CA VAL A 605 -16.81 46.78 -16.00
C VAL A 605 -15.88 47.92 -15.57
N GLU A 606 -16.26 48.73 -14.58
CA GLU A 606 -15.48 49.89 -14.12
C GLU A 606 -14.55 49.57 -12.93
N ASN A 607 -14.80 48.51 -12.16
CA ASN A 607 -13.97 48.11 -11.01
C ASN A 607 -13.66 46.60 -11.01
N THR A 608 -12.40 46.25 -11.30
CA THR A 608 -11.97 44.86 -11.49
C THR A 608 -11.35 44.23 -10.23
N SER A 609 -11.58 42.92 -10.04
CA SER A 609 -10.77 41.97 -9.23
C SER A 609 -11.28 41.52 -7.85
N GLU A 610 -12.55 41.11 -7.70
CA GLU A 610 -12.98 40.25 -6.57
C GLU A 610 -13.76 38.99 -7.01
N ASN A 611 -13.16 37.82 -6.82
CA ASN A 611 -13.79 36.51 -7.11
C ASN A 611 -15.07 36.26 -6.28
N SER A 612 -15.18 36.90 -5.12
CA SER A 612 -16.38 36.89 -4.25
C SER A 612 -17.66 37.29 -5.00
N ILE A 613 -17.58 38.37 -5.79
CA ILE A 613 -18.74 38.96 -6.47
C ILE A 613 -19.18 38.10 -7.66
N ILE A 614 -18.22 37.51 -8.38
CA ILE A 614 -18.51 36.59 -9.50
C ILE A 614 -19.31 35.38 -9.00
N ASN A 615 -18.91 34.77 -7.88
CA ASN A 615 -19.62 33.64 -7.29
C ASN A 615 -21.08 34.00 -6.93
N LYS A 616 -21.30 35.20 -6.36
CA LYS A 616 -22.64 35.69 -6.03
C LYS A 616 -23.52 35.87 -7.29
N VAL A 617 -22.99 36.47 -8.35
CA VAL A 617 -23.72 36.61 -9.63
C VAL A 617 -24.08 35.26 -10.23
N VAL A 618 -23.19 34.26 -10.15
CA VAL A 618 -23.48 32.88 -10.59
C VAL A 618 -24.61 32.25 -9.76
N GLU A 619 -24.61 32.46 -8.44
CA GLU A 619 -25.66 31.97 -7.53
C GLU A 619 -27.02 32.62 -7.82
N ASP A 620 -27.06 33.95 -8.02
CA ASP A 620 -28.28 34.70 -8.38
C ASP A 620 -28.87 34.23 -9.73
N VAL A 621 -28.03 33.98 -10.75
CA VAL A 621 -28.45 33.40 -12.04
C VAL A 621 -28.98 31.98 -11.87
N CYS A 622 -28.33 31.15 -11.04
CA CYS A 622 -28.79 29.80 -10.75
C CYS A 622 -30.16 29.80 -10.06
N HIS A 623 -30.39 30.70 -9.08
CA HIS A 623 -31.68 30.85 -8.42
C HIS A 623 -32.78 31.34 -9.37
N LEU A 624 -32.48 32.32 -10.23
CA LEU A 624 -33.43 32.82 -11.24
C LEU A 624 -33.96 31.69 -12.13
N LEU A 625 -33.05 30.91 -12.72
CA LEU A 625 -33.40 29.79 -13.62
C LEU A 625 -34.10 28.65 -12.86
N THR A 626 -33.64 28.34 -11.65
CA THR A 626 -34.24 27.31 -10.78
C THR A 626 -35.68 27.67 -10.43
N ASN A 627 -35.98 28.93 -10.11
CA ASN A 627 -37.32 29.38 -9.76
C ASN A 627 -38.27 29.38 -10.97
N ALA A 628 -37.83 29.87 -12.13
CA ALA A 628 -38.60 29.78 -13.37
C ALA A 628 -38.90 28.31 -13.74
N ALA A 629 -37.95 27.40 -13.52
CA ALA A 629 -38.10 25.98 -13.78
C ALA A 629 -39.05 25.28 -12.78
N LYS A 630 -38.99 25.64 -11.49
CA LYS A 630 -39.96 25.20 -10.47
C LYS A 630 -41.38 25.64 -10.83
N SER A 631 -41.58 26.91 -11.21
CA SER A 631 -42.90 27.44 -11.60
C SER A 631 -43.47 26.81 -12.87
N THR A 632 -42.62 26.37 -13.80
CA THR A 632 -43.05 25.84 -15.10
C THR A 632 -43.28 24.34 -15.06
N PHE A 633 -42.26 23.56 -14.71
CA PHE A 633 -42.31 22.11 -14.74
C PHE A 633 -42.91 21.52 -13.45
N GLY A 634 -43.01 22.34 -12.40
CA GLY A 634 -43.37 21.89 -11.06
C GLY A 634 -42.29 21.04 -10.42
N THR A 635 -42.54 20.66 -9.17
CA THR A 635 -41.61 19.88 -8.35
C THR A 635 -42.20 18.52 -8.00
N PHE A 636 -41.35 17.59 -7.55
CA PHE A 636 -41.77 16.32 -6.99
C PHE A 636 -40.92 15.94 -5.77
N THR A 637 -41.58 15.32 -4.80
CA THR A 637 -40.99 15.00 -3.50
C THR A 637 -40.64 13.52 -3.44
N LYS A 638 -39.35 13.21 -3.26
CA LYS A 638 -38.86 11.81 -3.29
C LYS A 638 -39.11 11.12 -1.95
N ARG A 639 -40.29 10.48 -1.79
CA ARG A 639 -40.58 9.66 -0.60
C ARG A 639 -39.45 8.65 -0.34
N ARG A 640 -38.83 8.71 0.85
CA ARG A 640 -37.91 7.69 1.36
C ARG A 640 -38.61 6.32 1.29
N LYS A 641 -37.97 5.33 0.67
CA LYS A 641 -38.38 3.92 0.84
C LYS A 641 -38.06 3.53 2.27
N HIS A 642 -39.06 3.54 3.14
CA HIS A 642 -38.97 2.89 4.44
C HIS A 642 -38.63 1.41 4.19
N THR A 643 -37.59 0.89 4.85
CA THR A 643 -37.25 -0.54 4.88
C THR A 643 -38.33 -1.29 5.65
N GLN A 644 -39.48 -1.51 5.00
CA GLN A 644 -40.49 -2.43 5.49
C GLN A 644 -39.94 -3.86 5.41
N ASN A 645 -40.24 -4.64 6.45
CA ASN A 645 -39.90 -6.05 6.58
C ASN A 645 -40.03 -6.82 5.26
N ILE A 646 -39.04 -7.65 4.95
CA ILE A 646 -39.01 -8.53 3.78
C ILE A 646 -40.17 -9.52 3.87
N LYS A 647 -41.33 -9.13 3.32
CA LYS A 647 -42.41 -10.05 2.99
C LYS A 647 -41.99 -10.83 1.75
N LYS A 648 -41.66 -12.10 1.96
CA LYS A 648 -41.51 -13.21 0.98
C LYS A 648 -41.68 -12.76 -0.48
N SER A 649 -40.57 -12.65 -1.21
CA SER A 649 -40.65 -12.61 -2.68
C SER A 649 -41.34 -13.87 -3.19
N LYS A 650 -42.07 -13.75 -4.31
CA LYS A 650 -42.72 -14.90 -4.94
C LYS A 650 -41.60 -15.83 -5.46
N PRO A 651 -41.64 -17.16 -5.22
CA PRO A 651 -40.51 -18.05 -5.51
C PRO A 651 -40.04 -18.08 -6.97
N TRP A 652 -40.89 -17.69 -7.92
CA TRP A 652 -40.58 -17.63 -9.35
C TRP A 652 -39.91 -16.33 -9.81
N PHE A 653 -39.78 -15.33 -8.93
CA PHE A 653 -39.14 -14.05 -9.27
C PHE A 653 -37.79 -13.95 -8.56
N ASP A 654 -36.80 -14.58 -9.17
CA ASP A 654 -35.46 -14.85 -8.66
C ASP A 654 -34.39 -13.90 -9.26
N SER A 655 -33.13 -14.26 -9.02
CA SER A 655 -31.95 -13.53 -9.51
C SER A 655 -31.92 -13.41 -11.04
N GLU A 656 -32.33 -14.45 -11.77
CA GLU A 656 -32.39 -14.43 -13.23
C GLU A 656 -33.50 -13.49 -13.72
N CYS A 657 -34.66 -13.47 -13.07
CA CYS A 657 -35.72 -12.51 -13.39
C CYS A 657 -35.29 -11.05 -13.19
N ILE A 658 -34.52 -10.76 -12.14
CA ILE A 658 -33.96 -9.43 -11.87
C ILE A 658 -32.92 -9.05 -12.94
N TYR A 659 -31.99 -9.96 -13.26
CA TYR A 659 -30.95 -9.72 -14.26
C TYR A 659 -31.53 -9.59 -15.67
N GLY A 660 -32.48 -10.45 -16.03
CA GLY A 660 -33.24 -10.40 -17.28
C GLY A 660 -33.98 -9.08 -17.43
N LYS A 661 -34.63 -8.57 -16.37
CA LYS A 661 -35.27 -7.25 -16.38
C LYS A 661 -34.26 -6.11 -16.55
N MET A 662 -33.16 -6.10 -15.79
CA MET A 662 -32.10 -5.10 -15.96
C MET A 662 -31.49 -5.10 -17.37
N THR A 663 -31.42 -6.28 -18.00
CA THR A 663 -30.88 -6.45 -19.36
C THR A 663 -31.89 -5.98 -20.40
N TYR A 664 -33.18 -6.30 -20.23
CA TYR A 664 -34.29 -5.76 -21.02
C TYR A 664 -34.33 -4.23 -20.96
N ASP A 665 -34.32 -3.63 -19.77
CA ASP A 665 -34.38 -2.16 -19.59
C ASP A 665 -33.17 -1.46 -20.24
N LYS A 666 -31.97 -2.08 -20.20
CA LYS A 666 -30.76 -1.59 -20.91
C LYS A 666 -30.88 -1.71 -22.43
N ILE A 667 -31.48 -2.78 -22.95
CA ILE A 667 -31.69 -2.98 -24.39
C ILE A 667 -32.76 -2.02 -24.91
N ASP A 668 -33.90 -1.90 -24.24
CA ASP A 668 -34.99 -0.99 -24.61
C ASP A 668 -34.52 0.47 -24.64
N THR A 669 -33.75 0.90 -23.63
CA THR A 669 -33.11 2.23 -23.61
C THR A 669 -32.19 2.44 -24.83
N LYS A 670 -31.39 1.43 -25.23
CA LYS A 670 -30.54 1.50 -26.43
C LYS A 670 -31.34 1.49 -27.74
N VAL A 671 -32.46 0.77 -27.79
CA VAL A 671 -33.37 0.71 -28.96
C VAL A 671 -34.08 2.05 -29.13
N LEU A 672 -34.64 2.62 -28.07
CA LEU A 672 -35.22 3.97 -28.04
C LEU A 672 -34.20 5.03 -28.48
N TYR A 673 -32.96 4.96 -28.00
CA TYR A 673 -31.89 5.88 -28.41
C TYR A 673 -31.55 5.76 -29.90
N LYS A 674 -31.47 4.53 -30.45
CA LYS A 674 -31.28 4.30 -31.90
C LYS A 674 -32.48 4.81 -32.72
N LYS A 675 -33.71 4.59 -32.26
CA LYS A 675 -34.94 5.03 -32.95
C LYS A 675 -35.01 6.56 -33.05
N ASN A 676 -34.72 7.25 -31.95
CA ASN A 676 -34.63 8.72 -31.91
C ASN A 676 -33.48 9.27 -32.76
N LYS A 677 -32.35 8.55 -32.85
CA LYS A 677 -31.23 8.93 -33.74
C LYS A 677 -31.60 8.78 -35.22
N HIS A 678 -32.34 7.74 -35.62
CA HIS A 678 -32.83 7.60 -36.99
C HIS A 678 -33.88 8.64 -37.36
N GLN A 679 -34.83 8.96 -36.47
CA GLN A 679 -35.82 10.04 -36.72
C GLN A 679 -35.20 11.44 -36.82
N LYS A 680 -34.01 11.67 -36.25
CA LYS A 680 -33.21 12.90 -36.43
C LYS A 680 -32.33 12.91 -37.69
N ILE A 681 -32.28 11.83 -38.46
CA ILE A 681 -31.51 11.71 -39.71
C ILE A 681 -32.45 11.70 -40.94
N MET A 682 -33.76 11.52 -40.72
CA MET A 682 -34.81 11.58 -41.76
C MET A 682 -35.78 12.77 -41.60
N LYS A 683 -35.36 13.78 -40.82
CA LYS A 683 -35.91 15.14 -40.82
C LYS A 683 -34.77 16.10 -41.13
#